data_AF-A0A918WI87-F1
#
_entry.id   AF-A0A918WI87-F1
#
_cell.length_a   1.000
_cell.length_b   1.000
_cell.length_c   1.000
_cell.angle_alpha   90.00
_cell.angle_beta   90.00
_cell.angle_gamma   90.00
#
_symmetry.space_group_name_H-M   'P 1'
#
loop_
_entity.id
_entity.type
_entity.pdbx_description
1 polymer ?
#
loop_
_entity_poly.entity_id
_entity_poly.type
_entity_poly.pdbx_seq_one_letter_code
_entity_poly.pdbx_strand_id
1 'polypeptide(L)'
;MTPKGDSIFFYSGFVFWRHPEAQGQQAKQLMKLTTLKPILLTAFLSSNFLQAEEVIIDDFSNDLSNWTSTVILDAGGTGSNAFAWEIVDEVLKLTTSVYDGIEQSAFTYDGLALAVGEEVQVELSNFEPPGGNDSLGLYVGGTAPTTGVREDYITVYAKNNGIFCRGFDGTVEYDNPRRITTDYDKLFIARIEENTYQAGFYNGEDREVVTTRSPVVPNSGNYVGIYSDVRALSTLGDLDNFCIAAAPNGYEFSISEATFATGEATGFLVGILTATVFEAFEDSTFSLVSGEGDTDNSLFQIGGTHSDELLTNADFTAAGEDPVDGQTYSIRVEATDVATGNLTTEMILTITVSKDDDLDGLNDEWELRWKGVLTSLSVGNDADGDGIFDDEEYAIFQGSFLDLPAYDINPGSSDTDNDGLTDEEELFEFVGDRNQTDPTNPDSDFDGLTDFNETGSGAVETLPLVGTSGNNLDSDGDGAKDGYELAQGSDPLLDSSVPPSVSASVSVTQITDDASSGISDSKVYTHAISGGYATTVNGVDFDVLNTTEAPANFEWTAPSGKNQIAAANLGSWLPSSGGVTGSEVIDLLSGFTYSNGIAPPGGAQTFTLSGLAPGSTYELRIYTRAWSPLDDSGRLIDLTFINGSEEVQPWNSLAFDRPSKVLGFGNDDEAYFISYSYTAEGSDLVVEAPMPLGANAGTGGFDTLHLYGLTNELVEAGPVGPEIVDIFFEGADLKIKFSPGGPGFILTSSDDLTSSADFTEEVNATYDNVDTFTVPASALDTDGNDFFRIESL
;
A
#
# COMPACT_ATOMS: atom_id res chain seq x y z
N MET A 1 -40.65 46.75 -30.03
CA MET A 1 -41.79 47.43 -29.40
C MET A 1 -42.61 46.38 -28.66
N THR A 2 -42.59 46.45 -27.32
CA THR A 2 -43.59 45.90 -26.35
C THR A 2 -43.85 44.37 -26.34
N PRO A 3 -44.44 43.80 -25.27
CA PRO A 3 -43.73 42.95 -24.31
C PRO A 3 -44.23 41.49 -24.29
N LYS A 4 -43.45 40.57 -23.73
CA LYS A 4 -43.92 39.26 -23.26
C LYS A 4 -43.57 39.22 -21.76
N GLY A 5 -44.46 38.93 -20.82
CA GLY A 5 -45.58 38.01 -20.86
C GLY A 5 -45.21 36.82 -19.99
N ASP A 6 -45.44 36.97 -18.69
CA ASP A 6 -45.21 35.93 -17.68
C ASP A 6 -46.07 34.71 -17.96
N SER A 7 -45.49 33.52 -17.81
CA SER A 7 -46.21 32.28 -17.48
C SER A 7 -45.21 31.29 -16.87
N ILE A 8 -45.29 31.14 -15.55
CA ILE A 8 -44.57 30.15 -14.73
C ILE A 8 -45.34 28.82 -14.80
N PHE A 9 -44.62 27.73 -15.11
CA PHE A 9 -45.01 26.37 -14.75
C PHE A 9 -43.78 25.68 -14.13
N PHE A 10 -43.92 25.19 -12.90
CA PHE A 10 -42.93 24.35 -12.24
C PHE A 10 -43.19 22.89 -12.61
N TYR A 11 -42.16 22.18 -13.08
CA TYR A 11 -41.72 20.85 -12.58
C TYR A 11 -40.46 20.39 -13.37
N SER A 12 -39.38 20.15 -12.62
CA SER A 12 -38.18 19.32 -12.87
C SER A 12 -37.55 19.24 -14.28
N GLY A 13 -36.30 19.70 -14.40
CA GLY A 13 -35.34 19.26 -15.43
C GLY A 13 -34.63 20.41 -16.14
N PHE A 14 -33.39 20.71 -15.73
CA PHE A 14 -32.54 21.75 -16.32
C PHE A 14 -32.15 21.43 -17.78
N VAL A 15 -32.17 22.45 -18.64
CA VAL A 15 -31.60 22.45 -20.00
C VAL A 15 -30.47 23.48 -20.00
N PHE A 16 -29.27 23.07 -20.41
CA PHE A 16 -28.10 23.96 -20.56
C PHE A 16 -28.21 24.84 -21.81
N TRP A 17 -27.78 26.09 -21.70
CA TRP A 17 -27.45 26.92 -22.87
C TRP A 17 -26.12 27.65 -22.63
N ARG A 18 -25.21 27.52 -23.60
CA ARG A 18 -23.82 28.00 -23.61
C ARG A 18 -23.77 29.39 -24.24
N HIS A 19 -23.21 30.39 -23.54
CA HIS A 19 -22.51 31.53 -24.15
C HIS A 19 -21.53 32.12 -23.11
N PRO A 20 -20.32 32.56 -23.53
CA PRO A 20 -19.14 32.67 -22.68
C PRO A 20 -19.00 34.06 -22.06
N GLU A 21 -18.05 34.15 -21.13
CA GLU A 21 -17.56 35.33 -20.42
C GLU A 21 -18.30 35.66 -19.11
N ALA A 22 -17.59 35.30 -18.02
CA ALA A 22 -17.65 35.82 -16.65
C ALA A 22 -18.06 34.80 -15.57
N GLN A 23 -17.21 33.81 -15.25
CA GLN A 23 -17.34 33.01 -14.02
C GLN A 23 -16.01 32.51 -13.43
N GLY A 24 -15.12 33.42 -13.00
CA GLY A 24 -13.98 33.05 -12.11
C GLY A 24 -14.31 33.08 -10.61
N GLN A 25 -15.52 33.50 -10.21
CA GLN A 25 -15.87 33.74 -8.79
C GLN A 25 -17.15 33.04 -8.31
N GLN A 26 -17.97 32.49 -9.23
CA GLN A 26 -19.24 31.85 -8.86
C GLN A 26 -19.20 30.31 -8.88
N ALA A 27 -18.20 29.69 -9.50
CA ALA A 27 -17.99 28.24 -9.44
C ALA A 27 -17.48 27.81 -8.04
N LYS A 28 -16.63 28.63 -7.39
CA LYS A 28 -16.14 28.40 -6.01
C LYS A 28 -17.27 28.31 -4.95
N GLN A 29 -18.49 28.81 -5.22
CA GLN A 29 -19.61 28.75 -4.25
C GLN A 29 -20.50 27.50 -4.39
N LEU A 30 -20.49 26.81 -5.53
CA LEU A 30 -21.39 25.68 -5.77
C LEU A 30 -20.80 24.33 -5.33
N MET A 31 -19.47 24.20 -5.28
CA MET A 31 -18.78 23.06 -4.64
C MET A 31 -18.67 23.21 -3.11
N LYS A 32 -18.67 24.44 -2.57
CA LYS A 32 -18.59 24.72 -1.12
C LYS A 32 -19.87 24.40 -0.31
N LEU A 33 -20.97 23.94 -0.93
CA LEU A 33 -22.27 23.81 -0.24
C LEU A 33 -22.76 22.37 0.07
N THR A 34 -21.96 21.33 -0.20
CA THR A 34 -22.33 19.93 0.10
C THR A 34 -21.45 19.18 1.09
N THR A 35 -20.41 19.81 1.65
CA THR A 35 -19.49 19.17 2.61
C THR A 35 -19.09 20.12 3.74
N LEU A 36 -20.09 20.73 4.40
CA LEU A 36 -19.94 21.14 5.80
C LEU A 36 -20.26 19.93 6.68
N LYS A 37 -19.27 19.05 6.86
CA LYS A 37 -19.18 18.14 8.00
C LYS A 37 -17.95 18.55 8.80
N PRO A 38 -18.06 18.79 10.11
CA PRO A 38 -16.89 19.10 10.92
C PRO A 38 -15.95 17.90 10.89
N ILE A 39 -14.67 18.18 10.64
CA ILE A 39 -13.55 17.33 10.99
C ILE A 39 -13.60 17.19 12.52
N LEU A 40 -14.23 16.10 12.96
CA LEU A 40 -14.19 15.59 14.32
C LEU A 40 -13.92 14.09 14.16
N LEU A 41 -12.72 13.77 13.67
CA LEU A 41 -12.27 12.39 13.62
C LEU A 41 -11.65 12.07 14.97
N THR A 42 -12.48 11.43 15.77
CA THR A 42 -12.17 10.80 17.05
C THR A 42 -10.97 9.86 16.88
N ALA A 43 -9.81 10.29 17.38
CA ALA A 43 -8.71 9.38 17.69
C ALA A 43 -9.02 8.67 19.02
N PHE A 44 -9.97 7.73 19.01
CA PHE A 44 -10.00 6.67 20.01
C PHE A 44 -8.96 5.62 19.58
N LEU A 45 -7.69 5.86 19.94
CA LEU A 45 -6.64 4.86 19.83
C LEU A 45 -6.32 4.32 21.23
N SER A 46 -6.95 3.17 21.50
CA SER A 46 -6.41 2.03 22.21
C SER A 46 -5.52 2.31 23.43
N SER A 47 -6.14 2.48 24.60
CA SER A 47 -5.51 2.02 25.82
C SER A 47 -5.59 0.49 25.85
N ASN A 48 -4.45 -0.16 25.60
CA ASN A 48 -4.28 -1.58 25.88
C ASN A 48 -4.41 -1.79 27.40
N PHE A 49 -5.62 -2.10 27.85
CA PHE A 49 -5.81 -2.62 29.20
C PHE A 49 -5.33 -4.08 29.21
N LEU A 50 -4.30 -4.34 30.01
CA LEU A 50 -4.05 -5.67 30.56
C LEU A 50 -5.18 -5.99 31.54
N GLN A 51 -6.36 -6.33 31.01
CA GLN A 51 -7.41 -6.96 31.79
C GLN A 51 -6.95 -8.40 32.10
N ALA A 52 -7.12 -8.85 33.33
CA ALA A 52 -6.83 -10.24 33.67
C ALA A 52 -7.71 -11.15 32.78
N GLU A 53 -7.06 -12.03 32.03
CA GLU A 53 -7.66 -12.89 31.01
C GLU A 53 -8.74 -13.80 31.61
N GLU A 54 -9.86 -13.98 30.89
CA GLU A 54 -10.93 -14.92 31.27
C GLU A 54 -10.34 -16.33 31.44
N VAL A 55 -10.46 -16.90 32.64
CA VAL A 55 -9.93 -18.24 32.94
C VAL A 55 -11.08 -19.23 32.94
N ILE A 56 -11.20 -20.02 31.87
CA ILE A 56 -12.12 -21.15 31.80
C ILE A 56 -11.70 -22.18 32.86
N ILE A 57 -12.62 -22.47 33.79
CA ILE A 57 -12.44 -23.46 34.86
C ILE A 57 -12.96 -24.82 34.39
N ASP A 58 -14.08 -24.84 33.68
CA ASP A 58 -14.67 -26.04 33.09
C ASP A 58 -15.51 -25.66 31.86
N ASP A 59 -15.16 -26.22 30.70
CA ASP A 59 -15.91 -26.12 29.44
C ASP A 59 -16.87 -27.29 29.24
N PHE A 60 -17.06 -28.12 30.28
CA PHE A 60 -17.91 -29.30 30.28
C PHE A 60 -17.66 -30.28 29.10
N SER A 61 -16.45 -30.30 28.53
CA SER A 61 -16.05 -31.27 27.51
C SER A 61 -15.60 -32.62 28.08
N ASN A 62 -15.31 -32.68 29.39
CA ASN A 62 -14.65 -33.81 30.05
C ASN A 62 -15.59 -34.59 31.01
N ASP A 63 -15.22 -34.70 32.29
CA ASP A 63 -16.00 -35.39 33.32
C ASP A 63 -16.26 -34.46 34.52
N LEU A 64 -17.19 -34.86 35.38
CA LEU A 64 -17.63 -34.07 36.53
C LEU A 64 -16.90 -34.45 37.83
N SER A 65 -15.69 -35.02 37.76
CA SER A 65 -14.98 -35.56 38.94
C SER A 65 -14.53 -34.50 39.96
N ASN A 66 -14.37 -33.25 39.52
CA ASN A 66 -14.03 -32.10 40.36
C ASN A 66 -15.27 -31.42 40.97
N TRP A 67 -16.47 -31.94 40.71
CA TRP A 67 -17.71 -31.33 41.15
C TRP A 67 -18.41 -32.14 42.23
N THR A 68 -18.89 -31.44 43.25
CA THR A 68 -19.62 -32.03 44.38
C THR A 68 -21.06 -31.52 44.41
N SER A 69 -22.04 -32.42 44.24
CA SER A 69 -23.47 -32.09 44.34
C SER A 69 -24.01 -32.31 45.75
N THR A 70 -24.63 -31.27 46.31
CA THR A 70 -25.26 -31.29 47.63
C THR A 70 -26.68 -30.74 47.56
N VAL A 71 -27.67 -31.56 47.96
CA VAL A 71 -29.06 -31.09 48.14
C VAL A 71 -29.13 -30.25 49.41
N ILE A 72 -29.30 -28.94 49.26
CA ILE A 72 -29.32 -27.96 50.37
C ILE A 72 -30.73 -27.70 50.92
N LEU A 73 -31.77 -28.14 50.20
CA LEU A 73 -33.14 -28.09 50.66
C LEU A 73 -33.92 -29.26 50.06
N ASP A 74 -34.71 -29.96 50.88
CA ASP A 74 -35.79 -30.85 50.45
C ASP A 74 -37.10 -30.38 51.11
N ALA A 75 -38.03 -29.92 50.28
CA ALA A 75 -39.28 -29.33 50.70
C ALA A 75 -40.49 -30.04 50.07
N GLY A 76 -41.26 -30.73 50.92
CA GLY A 76 -42.50 -31.38 50.53
C GLY A 76 -42.34 -32.77 49.92
N GLY A 77 -41.12 -33.34 49.99
CA GLY A 77 -40.79 -34.67 49.51
C GLY A 77 -40.36 -35.67 50.58
N THR A 78 -39.93 -36.86 50.13
CA THR A 78 -39.28 -37.88 50.98
C THR A 78 -37.75 -37.94 50.78
N GLY A 79 -37.16 -37.02 50.03
CA GLY A 79 -35.75 -37.02 49.62
C GLY A 79 -35.44 -38.06 48.55
N SER A 80 -36.43 -38.38 47.71
CA SER A 80 -36.36 -39.46 46.71
C SER A 80 -36.35 -38.94 45.26
N ASN A 81 -36.08 -37.66 45.02
CA ASN A 81 -35.82 -37.21 43.65
C ASN A 81 -34.62 -37.98 43.10
N ALA A 82 -34.72 -38.37 41.83
CA ALA A 82 -33.62 -38.98 41.12
C ALA A 82 -33.19 -38.02 40.01
N PHE A 83 -32.38 -37.02 40.35
CA PHE A 83 -31.73 -36.15 39.38
C PHE A 83 -30.25 -36.51 39.18
N ALA A 84 -29.73 -36.28 37.98
CA ALA A 84 -28.34 -36.52 37.63
C ALA A 84 -27.77 -35.32 36.87
N TRP A 85 -26.60 -34.87 37.31
CA TRP A 85 -25.75 -33.96 36.54
C TRP A 85 -25.03 -34.78 35.47
N GLU A 86 -25.15 -34.37 34.22
CA GLU A 86 -24.59 -35.08 33.08
C GLU A 86 -24.10 -34.10 32.03
N ILE A 87 -23.03 -34.49 31.35
CA ILE A 87 -22.53 -33.79 30.17
C ILE A 87 -23.18 -34.44 28.95
N VAL A 88 -23.93 -33.66 28.18
CA VAL A 88 -24.64 -34.11 26.97
C VAL A 88 -24.38 -33.11 25.87
N ASP A 89 -23.77 -33.57 24.78
CA ASP A 89 -23.35 -32.71 23.65
C ASP A 89 -22.44 -31.55 24.10
N GLU A 90 -21.44 -31.87 24.94
CA GLU A 90 -20.41 -30.94 25.48
C GLU A 90 -20.95 -29.82 26.39
N VAL A 91 -22.22 -29.89 26.81
CA VAL A 91 -22.81 -28.94 27.77
C VAL A 91 -23.31 -29.63 29.03
N LEU A 92 -23.29 -28.91 30.16
CA LEU A 92 -23.80 -29.43 31.43
C LEU A 92 -25.34 -29.36 31.48
N LYS A 93 -25.94 -30.50 31.85
CA LYS A 93 -27.38 -30.67 32.09
C LYS A 93 -27.67 -31.35 33.41
N LEU A 94 -28.87 -31.10 33.93
CA LEU A 94 -29.45 -31.72 35.11
C LEU A 94 -30.76 -32.39 34.72
N THR A 95 -30.76 -33.71 34.66
CA THR A 95 -31.94 -34.51 34.30
C THR A 95 -32.60 -35.11 35.53
N THR A 96 -33.87 -34.77 35.77
CA THR A 96 -34.70 -35.31 36.85
C THR A 96 -35.62 -36.42 36.33
N SER A 97 -35.30 -37.67 36.68
CA SER A 97 -36.01 -38.87 36.24
C SER A 97 -37.13 -39.34 37.19
N VAL A 98 -37.05 -38.94 38.47
CA VAL A 98 -38.09 -39.13 39.48
C VAL A 98 -38.26 -37.81 40.22
N TYR A 99 -39.50 -37.33 40.31
CA TYR A 99 -39.87 -36.14 41.05
C TYR A 99 -40.80 -36.50 42.21
N ASP A 100 -40.38 -36.13 43.42
CA ASP A 100 -41.00 -36.40 44.71
C ASP A 100 -40.90 -35.16 45.62
N GLY A 101 -40.96 -33.94 45.09
CA GLY A 101 -40.94 -32.71 45.90
C GLY A 101 -39.84 -31.72 45.50
N ILE A 102 -39.89 -30.52 46.07
CA ILE A 102 -38.98 -29.44 45.70
C ILE A 102 -37.61 -29.72 46.30
N GLU A 103 -36.58 -29.73 45.47
CA GLU A 103 -35.21 -29.81 45.95
C GLU A 103 -34.35 -28.70 45.37
N GLN A 104 -33.54 -28.09 46.22
CA GLN A 104 -32.51 -27.14 45.80
C GLN A 104 -31.14 -27.79 46.00
N SER A 105 -30.25 -27.62 45.04
CA SER A 105 -28.89 -28.17 45.14
C SER A 105 -27.83 -27.14 44.82
N ALA A 106 -26.68 -27.30 45.47
CA ALA A 106 -25.43 -26.63 45.14
C ALA A 106 -24.50 -27.68 44.53
N PHE A 107 -24.03 -27.44 43.32
CA PHE A 107 -23.07 -28.25 42.59
C PHE A 107 -21.78 -27.45 42.50
N THR A 108 -20.86 -27.65 43.46
CA THR A 108 -19.70 -26.79 43.66
C THR A 108 -18.44 -27.41 43.08
N TYR A 109 -17.55 -26.58 42.53
CA TYR A 109 -16.23 -27.00 42.06
C TYR A 109 -15.26 -27.09 43.23
N ASP A 110 -14.54 -28.21 43.35
CA ASP A 110 -13.67 -28.48 44.48
C ASP A 110 -12.46 -27.52 44.51
N GLY A 111 -12.36 -26.71 45.57
CA GLY A 111 -11.23 -25.81 45.81
C GLY A 111 -11.29 -24.45 45.11
N LEU A 112 -12.40 -24.13 44.43
CA LEU A 112 -12.60 -22.83 43.79
C LEU A 112 -13.19 -21.80 44.76
N ALA A 113 -12.55 -20.64 44.87
CA ALA A 113 -13.02 -19.49 45.64
C ALA A 113 -13.03 -18.24 44.76
N LEU A 114 -13.94 -17.30 45.04
CA LEU A 114 -14.08 -16.04 44.32
C LEU A 114 -13.41 -14.89 45.11
N ALA A 115 -12.35 -14.30 44.57
CA ALA A 115 -11.62 -13.19 45.20
C ALA A 115 -12.33 -11.85 45.01
N VAL A 116 -11.89 -10.82 45.75
CA VAL A 116 -12.40 -9.45 45.57
C VAL A 116 -11.85 -8.89 44.25
N GLY A 117 -12.73 -8.32 43.42
CA GLY A 117 -12.41 -7.87 42.07
C GLY A 117 -12.57 -8.95 41.00
N GLU A 118 -13.09 -10.13 41.35
CA GLU A 118 -13.38 -11.22 40.41
C GLU A 118 -14.90 -11.43 40.26
N GLU A 119 -15.29 -11.99 39.13
CA GLU A 119 -16.62 -12.53 38.91
C GLU A 119 -16.58 -13.93 38.32
N VAL A 120 -17.47 -14.80 38.80
CA VAL A 120 -17.72 -16.10 38.18
C VAL A 120 -18.78 -15.92 37.11
N GLN A 121 -18.56 -16.53 35.95
CA GLN A 121 -19.52 -16.54 34.84
C GLN A 121 -19.84 -17.96 34.39
N VAL A 122 -20.98 -18.12 33.72
CA VAL A 122 -21.34 -19.35 32.99
C VAL A 122 -22.17 -18.95 31.77
N GLU A 123 -21.89 -19.57 30.63
CA GLU A 123 -22.66 -19.41 29.41
C GLU A 123 -23.92 -20.27 29.43
N LEU A 124 -24.98 -19.78 28.78
CA LEU A 124 -26.28 -20.44 28.67
C LEU A 124 -26.72 -20.54 27.20
N SER A 125 -25.78 -20.71 26.27
CA SER A 125 -26.04 -20.73 24.83
C SER A 125 -27.09 -21.79 24.47
N ASN A 126 -28.22 -21.36 23.91
CA ASN A 126 -29.39 -22.18 23.55
C ASN A 126 -30.25 -22.68 24.73
N PHE A 127 -30.09 -22.12 25.94
CA PHE A 127 -30.97 -22.42 27.07
C PHE A 127 -32.42 -22.07 26.73
N GLU A 128 -33.22 -23.10 26.40
CA GLU A 128 -34.68 -22.99 26.36
C GLU A 128 -35.18 -23.20 27.79
N PRO A 129 -35.55 -22.14 28.53
CA PRO A 129 -36.02 -22.26 29.90
C PRO A 129 -37.19 -23.24 29.91
N PRO A 130 -37.09 -24.40 30.60
CA PRO A 130 -38.14 -25.39 30.53
C PRO A 130 -39.43 -24.76 31.01
N GLY A 131 -40.50 -24.91 30.22
CA GLY A 131 -41.82 -24.42 30.61
C GLY A 131 -42.19 -25.01 31.97
N GLY A 132 -42.12 -24.22 33.05
CA GLY A 132 -42.15 -24.79 34.40
C GLY A 132 -41.66 -23.86 35.51
N ASN A 133 -41.49 -24.40 36.71
CA ASN A 133 -41.00 -23.63 37.87
C ASN A 133 -39.54 -23.92 38.22
N ASP A 134 -38.86 -24.74 37.42
CA ASP A 134 -37.48 -25.16 37.65
C ASP A 134 -36.50 -24.01 37.41
N SER A 135 -35.29 -24.11 37.97
CA SER A 135 -34.29 -23.05 37.88
C SER A 135 -32.87 -23.60 37.86
N LEU A 136 -32.00 -22.92 37.12
CA LEU A 136 -30.58 -23.25 37.00
C LEU A 136 -29.75 -21.98 36.87
N GLY A 137 -28.58 -21.93 37.50
CA GLY A 137 -27.65 -20.80 37.39
C GLY A 137 -26.44 -20.92 38.31
N LEU A 138 -25.92 -19.79 38.79
CA LEU A 138 -24.69 -19.73 39.58
C LEU A 138 -24.95 -19.78 41.10
N TYR A 139 -23.97 -20.29 41.84
CA TYR A 139 -23.93 -20.41 43.29
C TYR A 139 -22.59 -19.86 43.82
N VAL A 140 -22.65 -18.96 44.81
CA VAL A 140 -21.49 -18.50 45.56
C VAL A 140 -21.80 -18.52 47.06
N GLY A 141 -21.14 -19.41 47.81
CA GLY A 141 -21.32 -19.62 49.24
C GLY A 141 -20.05 -19.35 50.05
N GLY A 142 -20.22 -18.91 51.31
CA GLY A 142 -19.11 -18.73 52.23
C GLY A 142 -18.82 -19.97 53.07
N THR A 143 -19.86 -20.74 53.41
CA THR A 143 -19.79 -22.02 54.12
C THR A 143 -19.99 -23.20 53.17
N ALA A 144 -19.35 -24.33 53.48
CA ALA A 144 -19.50 -25.56 52.73
C ALA A 144 -20.98 -26.01 52.68
N PRO A 145 -21.54 -26.32 51.50
CA PRO A 145 -22.90 -26.84 51.40
C PRO A 145 -23.12 -28.07 52.28
N THR A 146 -24.20 -28.07 53.06
CA THR A 146 -24.57 -29.19 53.94
C THR A 146 -25.93 -29.75 53.53
N THR A 147 -26.06 -31.07 53.48
CA THR A 147 -27.31 -31.72 53.06
C THR A 147 -28.49 -31.29 53.92
N GLY A 148 -29.54 -30.77 53.27
CA GLY A 148 -30.78 -30.31 53.89
C GLY A 148 -30.67 -28.99 54.64
N VAL A 149 -29.55 -28.27 54.52
CA VAL A 149 -29.32 -26.98 55.17
C VAL A 149 -28.99 -25.90 54.13
N ARG A 150 -29.76 -24.82 54.17
CA ARG A 150 -29.43 -23.58 53.46
C ARG A 150 -28.51 -22.75 54.34
N GLU A 151 -27.26 -22.59 53.89
CA GLU A 151 -26.22 -21.81 54.56
C GLU A 151 -26.14 -20.38 53.98
N ASP A 152 -24.99 -19.70 54.08
CA ASP A 152 -24.74 -18.37 53.51
C ASP A 152 -24.38 -18.44 52.02
N TYR A 153 -25.35 -18.29 51.13
CA TYR A 153 -25.12 -18.30 49.68
C TYR A 153 -25.91 -17.27 48.90
N ILE A 154 -25.33 -16.87 47.78
CA ILE A 154 -25.91 -15.98 46.77
C ILE A 154 -26.07 -16.80 45.49
N THR A 155 -27.18 -16.57 44.79
CA THR A 155 -27.45 -17.21 43.50
C THR A 155 -28.10 -16.23 42.54
N VAL A 156 -27.74 -16.36 41.27
CA VAL A 156 -28.48 -15.88 40.11
C VAL A 156 -28.86 -17.08 39.26
N TYR A 157 -30.09 -17.12 38.77
CA TYR A 157 -30.57 -18.24 37.98
C TYR A 157 -31.59 -17.80 36.93
N ALA A 158 -31.58 -18.52 35.81
CA ALA A 158 -32.59 -18.40 34.78
C ALA A 158 -33.82 -19.23 35.17
N LYS A 159 -35.01 -18.66 34.95
CA LYS A 159 -36.30 -19.31 35.18
C LYS A 159 -37.37 -18.70 34.29
N ASN A 160 -38.11 -19.53 33.53
CA ASN A 160 -39.11 -19.04 32.58
C ASN A 160 -38.50 -17.93 31.69
N ASN A 161 -39.17 -16.78 31.58
CA ASN A 161 -38.75 -15.64 30.76
C ASN A 161 -37.93 -14.59 31.55
N GLY A 162 -37.07 -15.00 32.48
CA GLY A 162 -36.29 -14.04 33.23
C GLY A 162 -35.16 -14.59 34.07
N ILE A 163 -34.34 -13.65 34.54
CA ILE A 163 -33.23 -13.84 35.45
C ILE A 163 -33.66 -13.43 36.85
N PHE A 164 -33.40 -14.29 37.82
CA PHE A 164 -33.81 -14.13 39.22
C PHE A 164 -32.60 -14.24 40.12
N CYS A 165 -32.55 -13.42 41.17
CA CYS A 165 -31.50 -13.50 42.17
C CYS A 165 -32.08 -13.83 43.53
N ARG A 166 -31.57 -14.85 44.19
CA ARG A 166 -32.00 -15.30 45.52
C ARG A 166 -30.82 -15.79 46.33
N GLY A 167 -31.07 -16.45 47.45
CA GLY A 167 -30.04 -16.99 48.32
C GLY A 167 -30.52 -16.99 49.77
N PHE A 168 -29.59 -17.25 50.67
CA PHE A 168 -29.84 -17.30 52.09
C PHE A 168 -28.63 -16.69 52.80
N ASP A 169 -28.85 -15.87 53.83
CA ASP A 169 -27.77 -15.20 54.56
C ASP A 169 -27.26 -16.01 55.77
N GLY A 170 -27.60 -17.29 55.84
CA GLY A 170 -27.39 -18.15 57.01
C GLY A 170 -28.49 -18.02 58.09
N THR A 171 -29.39 -17.05 58.00
CA THR A 171 -30.51 -16.88 58.96
C THR A 171 -31.87 -16.69 58.29
N VAL A 172 -31.93 -15.91 57.21
CA VAL A 172 -33.13 -15.57 56.47
C VAL A 172 -32.88 -15.68 54.98
N GLU A 173 -33.96 -15.95 54.25
CA GLU A 173 -33.94 -15.98 52.79
C GLU A 173 -33.95 -14.55 52.25
N TYR A 174 -33.09 -14.28 51.28
CA TYR A 174 -33.07 -12.97 50.63
C TYR A 174 -34.39 -12.71 49.87
N ASP A 175 -34.64 -11.44 49.60
CA ASP A 175 -35.63 -11.04 48.62
C ASP A 175 -35.27 -11.62 47.22
N ASN A 176 -36.24 -11.60 46.30
CA ASN A 176 -36.10 -12.25 45.00
C ASN A 176 -36.24 -11.24 43.84
N PRO A 177 -35.31 -10.28 43.70
CA PRO A 177 -35.29 -9.37 42.55
C PRO A 177 -35.17 -10.17 41.25
N ARG A 178 -35.78 -9.62 40.20
CA ARG A 178 -35.86 -10.29 38.89
C ARG A 178 -35.82 -9.30 37.75
N ARG A 179 -35.21 -9.72 36.64
CA ARG A 179 -35.32 -9.09 35.32
C ARG A 179 -36.10 -10.02 34.41
N ILE A 180 -37.16 -9.52 33.79
CA ILE A 180 -37.94 -10.29 32.81
C ILE A 180 -37.32 -10.03 31.44
N THR A 181 -36.52 -10.97 30.95
CA THR A 181 -35.79 -10.91 29.68
C THR A 181 -35.51 -12.33 29.18
N THR A 182 -35.39 -12.47 27.87
CA THR A 182 -34.84 -13.66 27.19
C THR A 182 -33.52 -13.37 26.49
N ASP A 183 -33.07 -12.11 26.51
CA ASP A 183 -31.88 -11.63 25.83
C ASP A 183 -30.75 -11.64 26.86
N TYR A 184 -30.04 -12.77 26.93
CA TYR A 184 -28.88 -12.99 27.78
C TYR A 184 -28.06 -14.18 27.27
N ASP A 185 -26.74 -14.09 27.40
CA ASP A 185 -25.80 -15.14 26.97
C ASP A 185 -25.02 -15.72 28.16
N LYS A 186 -24.67 -14.90 29.15
CA LYS A 186 -23.95 -15.31 30.38
C LYS A 186 -24.68 -14.88 31.65
N LEU A 187 -24.57 -15.67 32.71
CA LEU A 187 -24.86 -15.22 34.09
C LEU A 187 -23.56 -14.86 34.80
N PHE A 188 -23.60 -13.92 35.74
CA PHE A 188 -22.45 -13.61 36.59
C PHE A 188 -22.79 -13.42 38.07
N ILE A 189 -21.83 -13.74 38.94
CA ILE A 189 -21.77 -13.25 40.32
C ILE A 189 -20.38 -12.65 40.56
N ALA A 190 -20.33 -11.34 40.80
CA ALA A 190 -19.11 -10.58 41.05
C ALA A 190 -18.93 -10.29 42.54
N ARG A 191 -17.74 -10.49 43.07
CA ARG A 191 -17.39 -10.08 44.44
C ARG A 191 -16.63 -8.76 44.38
N ILE A 192 -17.36 -7.67 44.56
CA ILE A 192 -16.84 -6.30 44.36
C ILE A 192 -16.19 -5.71 45.62
N GLU A 193 -16.50 -6.25 46.81
CA GLU A 193 -15.81 -5.92 48.06
C GLU A 193 -15.71 -7.18 48.95
N GLU A 194 -15.04 -7.08 50.11
CA GLU A 194 -14.81 -8.20 51.04
C GLU A 194 -16.07 -9.01 51.36
N ASN A 195 -17.24 -8.34 51.47
CA ASN A 195 -18.53 -8.97 51.74
C ASN A 195 -19.67 -8.33 50.92
N THR A 196 -19.39 -7.88 49.69
CA THR A 196 -20.38 -7.27 48.80
C THR A 196 -20.30 -7.94 47.42
N TYR A 197 -21.44 -8.37 46.92
CA TYR A 197 -21.58 -9.12 45.67
C TYR A 197 -22.61 -8.49 44.75
N GLN A 198 -22.33 -8.46 43.45
CA GLN A 198 -23.31 -8.18 42.40
C GLN A 198 -23.70 -9.48 41.70
N ALA A 199 -24.98 -9.63 41.37
CA ALA A 199 -25.46 -10.78 40.62
C ALA A 199 -26.33 -10.30 39.45
N GLY A 200 -26.11 -10.86 38.27
CA GLY A 200 -26.69 -10.36 37.03
C GLY A 200 -26.42 -11.24 35.82
N PHE A 201 -26.51 -10.64 34.63
CA PHE A 201 -26.31 -11.31 33.34
C PHE A 201 -25.65 -10.39 32.32
N TYR A 202 -25.11 -11.00 31.26
CA TYR A 202 -24.63 -10.32 30.06
C TYR A 202 -25.55 -10.61 28.86
N ASN A 203 -25.64 -9.64 27.94
CA ASN A 203 -26.20 -9.80 26.60
C ASN A 203 -25.17 -9.23 25.60
N GLY A 204 -24.40 -10.10 24.95
CA GLY A 204 -23.14 -9.68 24.31
C GLY A 204 -22.19 -9.02 25.32
N GLU A 205 -21.75 -7.79 25.03
CA GLU A 205 -20.88 -6.99 25.91
C GLU A 205 -21.68 -6.22 26.99
N ASP A 206 -23.01 -6.13 26.87
CA ASP A 206 -23.86 -5.38 27.80
C ASP A 206 -24.01 -6.13 29.13
N ARG A 207 -23.50 -5.55 30.22
CA ARG A 207 -23.60 -6.10 31.58
C ARG A 207 -24.77 -5.50 32.36
N GLU A 208 -25.72 -6.33 32.80
CA GLU A 208 -26.83 -5.87 33.64
C GLU A 208 -26.78 -6.47 35.06
N VAL A 209 -26.65 -5.59 36.07
CA VAL A 209 -26.74 -5.97 37.49
C VAL A 209 -28.21 -6.05 37.91
N VAL A 210 -28.65 -7.24 38.34
CA VAL A 210 -30.02 -7.46 38.84
C VAL A 210 -30.12 -7.14 40.34
N THR A 211 -29.06 -7.41 41.11
CA THR A 211 -29.00 -7.07 42.53
C THR A 211 -27.57 -6.91 43.04
N THR A 212 -27.40 -6.05 44.04
CA THR A 212 -26.19 -5.95 44.86
C THR A 212 -26.51 -6.38 46.29
N ARG A 213 -25.68 -7.23 46.88
CA ARG A 213 -25.90 -7.82 48.20
C ARG A 213 -24.67 -7.75 49.08
N SER A 214 -24.90 -7.32 50.33
CA SER A 214 -23.93 -7.44 51.41
C SER A 214 -24.50 -8.34 52.51
N PRO A 215 -24.14 -9.64 52.55
CA PRO A 215 -24.66 -10.60 53.51
C PRO A 215 -24.47 -10.18 54.97
N VAL A 216 -25.50 -10.43 55.82
CA VAL A 216 -25.42 -10.12 57.26
C VAL A 216 -24.46 -11.07 57.98
N VAL A 217 -24.52 -12.36 57.66
CA VAL A 217 -23.44 -13.30 57.99
C VAL A 217 -22.41 -13.22 56.86
N PRO A 218 -21.12 -12.93 57.16
CA PRO A 218 -20.12 -12.73 56.13
C PRO A 218 -19.97 -13.95 55.22
N ASN A 219 -20.14 -13.75 53.92
CA ASN A 219 -19.89 -14.75 52.90
C ASN A 219 -18.50 -14.47 52.29
N SER A 220 -17.56 -15.37 52.50
CA SER A 220 -16.18 -15.24 52.00
C SER A 220 -15.97 -15.76 50.57
N GLY A 221 -17.02 -16.22 49.88
CA GLY A 221 -16.95 -16.69 48.49
C GLY A 221 -16.12 -17.96 48.30
N ASN A 222 -16.03 -18.82 49.33
CA ASN A 222 -15.14 -19.98 49.34
C ASN A 222 -15.66 -21.18 48.54
N TYR A 223 -16.93 -21.15 48.12
CA TYR A 223 -17.57 -22.24 47.40
C TYR A 223 -18.31 -21.68 46.20
N VAL A 224 -17.80 -21.97 45.01
CA VAL A 224 -18.31 -21.45 43.75
C VAL A 224 -18.81 -22.62 42.90
N GLY A 225 -19.94 -22.45 42.20
CA GLY A 225 -20.45 -23.46 41.29
C GLY A 225 -21.84 -23.16 40.75
N ILE A 226 -22.62 -24.22 40.51
CA ILE A 226 -23.95 -24.16 39.89
C ILE A 226 -25.05 -24.39 40.94
N TYR A 227 -26.11 -23.60 40.86
CA TYR A 227 -27.32 -23.71 41.66
C TYR A 227 -28.45 -24.34 40.84
N SER A 228 -29.26 -25.21 41.46
CA SER A 228 -30.53 -25.65 40.89
C SER A 228 -31.70 -25.62 41.88
N ASP A 229 -32.91 -25.40 41.36
CA ASP A 229 -34.20 -25.54 42.07
C ASP A 229 -35.11 -26.44 41.22
N VAL A 230 -35.21 -27.73 41.58
CA VAL A 230 -35.96 -28.76 40.88
C VAL A 230 -37.38 -28.84 41.44
N ARG A 231 -38.38 -28.70 40.56
CA ARG A 231 -39.82 -28.65 40.89
C ARG A 231 -40.70 -29.49 39.98
N ALA A 232 -40.13 -30.22 39.03
CA ALA A 232 -40.82 -31.16 38.15
C ALA A 232 -39.86 -32.21 37.57
N LEU A 233 -40.42 -33.16 36.81
CA LEU A 233 -39.65 -34.00 35.89
C LEU A 233 -39.21 -33.16 34.70
N SER A 234 -37.91 -32.91 34.57
CA SER A 234 -37.35 -32.05 33.53
C SER A 234 -35.88 -32.36 33.27
N THR A 235 -35.38 -31.86 32.14
CA THR A 235 -33.96 -31.67 31.89
C THR A 235 -33.71 -30.16 31.85
N LEU A 236 -32.84 -29.69 32.73
CA LEU A 236 -32.39 -28.29 32.85
C LEU A 236 -30.97 -28.22 32.32
N GLY A 237 -30.56 -27.18 31.59
CA GLY A 237 -29.17 -27.03 31.20
C GLY A 237 -28.99 -26.44 29.83
N ASP A 238 -27.87 -26.81 29.20
CA ASP A 238 -27.16 -26.05 28.16
C ASP A 238 -26.23 -24.99 28.78
N LEU A 239 -25.62 -25.33 29.93
CA LEU A 239 -24.56 -24.53 30.54
C LEU A 239 -23.21 -24.89 29.92
N ASP A 240 -22.43 -23.88 29.59
CA ASP A 240 -21.08 -24.03 29.05
C ASP A 240 -20.10 -22.99 29.66
N ASN A 241 -18.80 -23.16 29.43
CA ASN A 241 -17.74 -22.19 29.71
C ASN A 241 -17.84 -21.56 31.11
N PHE A 242 -17.87 -22.41 32.14
CA PHE A 242 -17.81 -21.95 33.53
C PHE A 242 -16.42 -21.38 33.80
N CYS A 243 -16.34 -20.08 34.07
CA CYS A 243 -15.08 -19.34 34.13
C CYS A 243 -15.04 -18.34 35.30
N ILE A 244 -13.83 -17.85 35.61
CA ILE A 244 -13.61 -16.67 36.44
C ILE A 244 -12.97 -15.57 35.57
N ALA A 245 -13.49 -14.36 35.69
CA ALA A 245 -12.97 -13.16 35.02
C ALA A 245 -12.77 -12.02 36.02
N ALA A 246 -12.03 -10.98 35.63
CA ALA A 246 -11.99 -9.75 36.41
C ALA A 246 -13.37 -9.08 36.39
N ALA A 247 -13.89 -8.73 37.57
CA ALA A 247 -15.09 -7.92 37.66
C ALA A 247 -14.81 -6.53 37.07
N PRO A 248 -15.66 -5.98 36.18
CA PRO A 248 -15.47 -4.63 35.66
C PRO A 248 -15.43 -3.62 36.80
N ASN A 249 -14.31 -2.91 36.94
CA ASN A 249 -14.21 -1.75 37.82
C ASN A 249 -14.98 -0.62 37.14
N GLY A 250 -16.24 -0.43 37.51
CA GLY A 250 -17.11 0.54 36.83
C GLY A 250 -16.69 2.00 36.95
N TYR A 251 -15.56 2.35 37.59
CA TYR A 251 -15.11 3.74 37.77
C TYR A 251 -13.96 4.08 36.81
N GLU A 252 -14.26 4.89 35.80
CA GLU A 252 -13.34 5.29 34.73
C GLU A 252 -13.32 6.82 34.57
N PHE A 253 -12.32 7.36 33.89
CA PHE A 253 -12.33 8.75 33.44
C PHE A 253 -11.67 8.94 32.07
N SER A 254 -11.99 10.05 31.42
CA SER A 254 -11.49 10.46 30.11
C SER A 254 -11.18 11.96 30.10
N ILE A 255 -10.57 12.43 29.00
CA ILE A 255 -10.32 13.85 28.73
C ILE A 255 -10.96 14.22 27.37
N SER A 256 -11.49 15.44 27.26
CA SER A 256 -12.18 15.90 26.05
C SER A 256 -11.27 16.11 24.85
N GLU A 257 -10.05 16.60 25.10
CA GLU A 257 -9.01 16.90 24.11
C GLU A 257 -7.65 16.67 24.78
N ALA A 258 -6.64 16.32 24.00
CA ALA A 258 -5.30 16.04 24.50
C ALA A 258 -4.22 16.71 23.62
N THR A 259 -4.58 17.82 22.98
CA THR A 259 -3.71 18.59 22.08
C THR A 259 -3.73 20.07 22.41
N PHE A 260 -2.60 20.76 22.25
CA PHE A 260 -2.50 22.22 22.37
C PHE A 260 -1.37 22.77 21.50
N ALA A 261 -1.42 24.06 21.16
CA ALA A 261 -0.38 24.73 20.36
C ALA A 261 0.68 25.40 21.25
N THR A 262 1.93 25.47 20.78
CA THR A 262 3.05 26.07 21.52
C THR A 262 2.88 27.57 21.81
N GLY A 263 2.19 28.31 20.93
CA GLY A 263 1.87 29.73 21.11
C GLY A 263 0.89 30.03 22.24
N GLU A 264 0.24 29.00 22.78
CA GLU A 264 -0.74 29.16 23.86
C GLU A 264 -0.08 29.57 25.18
N ALA A 265 -0.74 30.49 25.89
CA ALA A 265 -0.19 31.02 27.14
C ALA A 265 -0.18 29.95 28.26
N THR A 266 0.71 30.13 29.26
CA THR A 266 0.66 29.34 30.49
C THR A 266 -0.71 29.46 31.16
N GLY A 267 -1.32 28.32 31.49
CA GLY A 267 -2.68 28.24 32.02
C GLY A 267 -3.77 28.08 30.94
N PHE A 268 -3.38 27.81 29.69
CA PHE A 268 -4.29 27.48 28.60
C PHE A 268 -4.99 26.13 28.86
N LEU A 269 -6.26 26.04 28.45
CA LEU A 269 -7.08 24.84 28.61
C LEU A 269 -6.73 23.80 27.56
N VAL A 270 -6.10 22.70 27.97
CA VAL A 270 -5.83 21.55 27.10
C VAL A 270 -7.09 20.71 26.90
N GLY A 271 -7.80 20.41 28.00
CA GLY A 271 -9.01 19.59 27.94
C GLY A 271 -9.74 19.50 29.27
N ILE A 272 -10.95 18.93 29.24
CA ILE A 272 -11.82 18.74 30.40
C ILE A 272 -11.85 17.26 30.76
N LEU A 273 -11.56 16.95 32.03
CA LEU A 273 -11.60 15.60 32.58
C LEU A 273 -13.01 15.22 32.99
N THR A 274 -13.43 13.99 32.74
CA THR A 274 -14.76 13.52 33.10
C THR A 274 -14.72 12.08 33.55
N ALA A 275 -15.38 11.78 34.67
CA ALA A 275 -15.43 10.44 35.22
C ALA A 275 -16.84 9.83 35.10
N THR A 276 -16.89 8.51 34.96
CA THR A 276 -18.13 7.75 34.90
C THR A 276 -18.09 6.57 35.88
N VAL A 277 -19.26 6.26 36.43
CA VAL A 277 -19.52 5.02 37.17
C VAL A 277 -20.53 4.21 36.37
N PHE A 278 -20.13 3.08 35.78
CA PHE A 278 -20.95 2.27 34.88
C PHE A 278 -21.64 3.13 33.81
N GLU A 279 -20.84 3.95 33.11
CA GLU A 279 -21.27 4.86 32.02
C GLU A 279 -22.17 6.04 32.45
N ALA A 280 -22.49 6.17 33.73
CA ALA A 280 -23.16 7.36 34.26
C ALA A 280 -22.13 8.38 34.75
N PHE A 281 -22.27 9.65 34.35
CA PHE A 281 -21.42 10.72 34.86
C PHE A 281 -21.45 10.80 36.39
N GLU A 282 -20.27 10.94 37.00
CA GLU A 282 -20.10 11.05 38.44
C GLU A 282 -19.29 12.30 38.78
N ASP A 283 -19.67 13.00 39.85
CA ASP A 283 -18.88 14.12 40.37
C ASP A 283 -17.54 13.56 40.91
N SER A 284 -16.42 13.98 40.31
CA SER A 284 -15.10 13.48 40.67
C SER A 284 -14.10 14.61 40.85
N THR A 285 -13.12 14.42 41.74
CA THR A 285 -11.93 15.27 41.81
C THR A 285 -10.78 14.62 41.06
N PHE A 286 -10.00 15.44 40.37
CA PHE A 286 -8.83 14.99 39.62
C PHE A 286 -7.55 15.57 40.22
N SER A 287 -6.46 14.81 40.21
CA SER A 287 -5.16 15.30 40.65
C SER A 287 -4.01 14.63 39.92
N LEU A 288 -2.91 15.37 39.74
CA LEU A 288 -1.66 14.80 39.22
C LEU A 288 -0.97 14.01 40.34
N VAL A 289 -0.61 12.76 40.06
CA VAL A 289 -0.02 11.83 41.02
C VAL A 289 1.33 11.32 40.53
N SER A 290 2.23 10.97 41.46
CA SER A 290 3.54 10.41 41.11
C SER A 290 3.45 8.93 40.71
N GLY A 291 4.38 8.46 39.88
CA GLY A 291 4.53 7.05 39.51
C GLY A 291 4.86 6.87 38.02
N GLU A 292 4.63 5.68 37.49
CA GLU A 292 4.86 5.43 36.06
C GLU A 292 3.98 6.35 35.19
N GLY A 293 4.61 7.04 34.23
CA GLY A 293 3.95 8.01 33.35
C GLY A 293 3.83 9.44 33.90
N ASP A 294 4.49 9.77 35.01
CA ASP A 294 4.46 11.10 35.65
C ASP A 294 5.52 12.09 35.16
N THR A 295 6.27 11.75 34.10
CA THR A 295 7.49 12.46 33.67
C THR A 295 7.27 13.95 33.44
N ASP A 296 6.10 14.31 32.93
CA ASP A 296 5.80 15.67 32.48
C ASP A 296 4.78 16.37 33.39
N ASN A 297 4.42 15.76 34.53
CA ASN A 297 3.44 16.33 35.47
C ASN A 297 3.73 17.79 35.86
N SER A 298 5.00 18.21 35.91
CA SER A 298 5.33 19.60 36.26
C SER A 298 4.97 20.63 35.19
N LEU A 299 4.84 20.20 33.94
CA LEU A 299 4.50 21.05 32.79
C LEU A 299 2.99 21.30 32.66
N PHE A 300 2.18 20.60 33.46
CA PHE A 300 0.73 20.70 33.46
C PHE A 300 0.20 20.96 34.86
N GLN A 301 -1.06 21.39 34.93
CA GLN A 301 -1.78 21.52 36.19
C GLN A 301 -3.23 21.09 35.99
N ILE A 302 -3.82 20.55 37.04
CA ILE A 302 -5.25 20.24 37.07
C ILE A 302 -5.93 21.24 37.99
N GLY A 303 -7.04 21.78 37.50
CA GLY A 303 -7.80 22.83 38.14
C GLY A 303 -7.54 24.19 37.52
N GLY A 304 -8.57 25.02 37.52
CA GLY A 304 -8.53 26.35 36.95
C GLY A 304 -9.74 27.15 37.40
N THR A 305 -10.60 27.49 36.43
CA THR A 305 -11.94 27.98 36.74
C THR A 305 -12.79 26.86 37.32
N HIS A 306 -12.61 25.64 36.81
CA HIS A 306 -13.24 24.42 37.30
C HIS A 306 -12.19 23.38 37.71
N SER A 307 -12.54 22.45 38.60
CA SER A 307 -11.61 21.48 39.20
C SER A 307 -11.24 20.31 38.27
N ASP A 308 -11.88 20.23 37.12
CA ASP A 308 -11.80 19.20 36.08
C ASP A 308 -11.06 19.69 34.82
N GLU A 309 -10.52 20.92 34.82
CA GLU A 309 -9.74 21.46 33.71
C GLU A 309 -8.28 21.01 33.79
N LEU A 310 -7.76 20.38 32.72
CA LEU A 310 -6.32 20.19 32.51
C LEU A 310 -5.78 21.43 31.78
N LEU A 311 -4.79 22.10 32.38
CA LEU A 311 -4.19 23.31 31.84
C LEU A 311 -2.68 23.13 31.63
N THR A 312 -2.11 23.92 30.70
CA THR A 312 -0.67 24.11 30.63
C THR A 312 -0.15 24.81 31.89
N ASN A 313 1.08 24.49 32.29
CA ASN A 313 1.77 25.09 33.44
C ASN A 313 3.22 25.52 33.11
N ALA A 314 3.55 25.57 31.83
CA ALA A 314 4.83 26.04 31.31
C ALA A 314 4.60 27.00 30.12
N ASP A 315 5.69 27.58 29.62
CA ASP A 315 5.76 28.30 28.35
C ASP A 315 6.33 27.32 27.33
N PHE A 316 5.57 27.00 26.28
CA PHE A 316 5.96 26.03 25.25
C PHE A 316 6.48 26.69 23.97
N THR A 317 6.58 28.02 23.93
CA THR A 317 7.20 28.73 22.80
C THR A 317 8.72 28.55 22.79
N ALA A 318 9.38 29.11 21.77
CA ALA A 318 10.85 29.18 21.70
C ALA A 318 11.53 29.90 22.90
N ALA A 319 10.77 30.61 23.74
CA ALA A 319 11.30 31.23 24.96
C ALA A 319 11.35 30.29 26.17
N GLY A 320 10.67 29.14 26.11
CA GLY A 320 10.49 28.18 27.19
C GLY A 320 10.98 26.78 26.84
N GLU A 321 10.06 25.81 26.81
CA GLU A 321 10.38 24.39 26.57
C GLU A 321 10.78 24.10 25.11
N ASP A 322 10.29 24.90 24.15
CA ASP A 322 10.60 24.80 22.70
C ASP A 322 10.53 23.37 22.13
N PRO A 323 9.35 22.72 22.18
CA PRO A 323 9.19 21.38 21.66
C PRO A 323 9.18 21.35 20.13
N VAL A 324 9.40 20.16 19.58
CA VAL A 324 9.17 19.89 18.16
C VAL A 324 7.69 19.58 17.90
N ASP A 325 7.24 19.78 16.67
CA ASP A 325 5.86 19.48 16.28
C ASP A 325 5.53 18.00 16.52
N GLY A 326 4.32 17.74 17.04
CA GLY A 326 3.87 16.40 17.40
C GLY A 326 4.57 15.77 18.61
N GLN A 327 5.40 16.52 19.35
CA GLN A 327 5.99 16.00 20.59
C GLN A 327 4.90 15.62 21.59
N THR A 328 5.13 14.51 22.31
CA THR A 328 4.19 13.99 23.31
C THR A 328 4.73 14.14 24.72
N TYR A 329 3.82 14.36 25.66
CA TYR A 329 4.06 14.48 27.09
C TYR A 329 3.23 13.47 27.85
N SER A 330 3.84 12.78 28.81
CA SER A 330 3.18 11.80 29.66
C SER A 330 2.87 12.41 31.01
N ILE A 331 1.58 12.41 31.36
CA ILE A 331 1.11 12.80 32.70
C ILE A 331 0.32 11.68 33.36
N ARG A 332 0.37 11.61 34.69
CA ARG A 332 -0.36 10.61 35.47
C ARG A 332 -1.42 11.28 36.33
N VAL A 333 -2.68 10.92 36.09
CA VAL A 333 -3.86 11.54 36.70
C VAL A 333 -4.61 10.51 37.54
N GLU A 334 -4.97 10.88 38.76
CA GLU A 334 -5.91 10.14 39.61
C GLU A 334 -7.27 10.85 39.60
N ALA A 335 -8.33 10.07 39.35
CA ALA A 335 -9.71 10.47 39.60
C ALA A 335 -10.19 9.86 40.93
N THR A 336 -10.90 10.64 41.74
CA THR A 336 -11.50 10.21 43.01
C THR A 336 -12.96 10.62 43.07
N ASP A 337 -13.84 9.67 43.35
CA ASP A 337 -15.27 9.89 43.51
C ASP A 337 -15.55 10.85 44.68
N VAL A 338 -16.31 11.92 44.44
CA VAL A 338 -16.68 12.92 45.46
C VAL A 338 -17.71 12.37 46.44
N ALA A 339 -18.59 11.46 46.01
CA ALA A 339 -19.70 10.97 46.82
C ALA A 339 -19.23 10.03 47.94
N THR A 340 -18.33 9.10 47.64
CA THR A 340 -17.84 8.10 48.61
C THR A 340 -16.40 8.34 49.06
N GLY A 341 -15.56 8.96 48.22
CA GLY A 341 -14.12 9.10 48.47
C GLY A 341 -13.35 7.77 48.52
N ASN A 342 -13.98 6.65 48.15
CA ASN A 342 -13.41 5.31 48.25
C ASN A 342 -13.14 4.67 46.89
N LEU A 343 -13.72 5.20 45.81
CA LEU A 343 -13.42 4.79 44.44
C LEU A 343 -12.37 5.74 43.88
N THR A 344 -11.19 5.18 43.57
CA THR A 344 -10.13 5.88 42.85
C THR A 344 -9.73 5.08 41.63
N THR A 345 -9.31 5.78 40.58
CA THR A 345 -8.71 5.19 39.38
C THR A 345 -7.61 6.11 38.88
N GLU A 346 -6.53 5.54 38.35
CA GLU A 346 -5.38 6.28 37.83
C GLU A 346 -5.19 5.96 36.35
N MET A 347 -4.88 6.97 35.54
CA MET A 347 -4.58 6.82 34.11
C MET A 347 -3.35 7.64 33.72
N ILE A 348 -2.56 7.11 32.80
CA ILE A 348 -1.52 7.86 32.09
C ILE A 348 -2.17 8.51 30.88
N LEU A 349 -2.15 9.83 30.79
CA LEU A 349 -2.59 10.59 29.63
C LEU A 349 -1.38 10.99 28.80
N THR A 350 -1.50 10.83 27.48
CA THR A 350 -0.51 11.33 26.51
C THR A 350 -1.05 12.60 25.90
N ILE A 351 -0.37 13.72 26.13
CA ILE A 351 -0.71 15.04 25.60
C ILE A 351 0.22 15.34 24.43
N THR A 352 -0.32 15.76 23.29
CA THR A 352 0.46 16.08 22.09
C THR A 352 0.50 17.60 21.90
N VAL A 353 1.65 18.15 21.52
CA VAL A 353 1.77 19.58 21.18
C VAL A 353 1.86 19.77 19.67
N SER A 354 1.17 20.77 19.15
CA SER A 354 1.38 21.29 17.79
C SER A 354 2.29 22.51 17.85
N LYS A 355 3.31 22.57 17.00
CA LYS A 355 4.27 23.68 16.96
C LYS A 355 3.70 24.80 16.09
N ASP A 356 3.04 25.76 16.72
CA ASP A 356 2.35 26.92 16.13
C ASP A 356 2.43 28.07 17.16
N ASP A 357 3.48 28.88 17.07
CA ASP A 357 3.84 29.92 18.04
C ASP A 357 3.03 31.22 17.86
N ASP A 358 2.48 31.49 16.67
CA ASP A 358 1.69 32.71 16.39
C ASP A 358 0.18 32.46 16.21
N LEU A 359 -0.24 31.20 16.35
CA LEU A 359 -1.63 30.74 16.55
C LEU A 359 -2.53 31.03 15.36
N ASP A 360 -2.02 30.87 14.16
CA ASP A 360 -2.83 31.00 12.95
C ASP A 360 -3.24 29.66 12.33
N GLY A 361 -2.73 28.54 12.84
CA GLY A 361 -3.08 27.19 12.40
C GLY A 361 -2.13 26.60 11.35
N LEU A 362 -1.07 27.31 10.98
CA LEU A 362 0.07 26.79 10.23
C LEU A 362 1.16 26.38 11.21
N ASN A 363 1.94 25.35 10.89
CA ASN A 363 3.02 24.93 11.81
C ASN A 363 4.32 25.70 11.55
N ASP A 364 5.04 26.03 12.63
CA ASP A 364 6.22 26.91 12.55
C ASP A 364 7.29 26.36 11.60
N GLU A 365 7.47 25.04 11.56
CA GLU A 365 8.51 24.41 10.74
C GLU A 365 8.27 24.68 9.25
N TRP A 366 7.03 24.57 8.78
CA TRP A 366 6.67 24.82 7.39
C TRP A 366 6.81 26.31 7.04
N GLU A 367 6.35 27.21 7.91
CA GLU A 367 6.43 28.65 7.67
C GLU A 367 7.87 29.16 7.66
N LEU A 368 8.68 28.71 8.62
CA LEU A 368 10.10 29.08 8.71
C LEU A 368 10.90 28.52 7.53
N ARG A 369 10.53 27.34 7.01
CA ARG A 369 11.16 26.77 5.80
C ARG A 369 10.98 27.71 4.61
N TRP A 370 9.78 28.23 4.40
CA TRP A 370 9.45 28.99 3.19
C TRP A 370 9.75 30.48 3.28
N LYS A 371 9.41 31.14 4.40
CA LYS A 371 9.56 32.60 4.55
C LYS A 371 10.57 33.00 5.62
N GLY A 372 10.97 32.07 6.49
CA GLY A 372 11.90 32.34 7.60
C GLY A 372 11.32 33.22 8.71
N VAL A 373 10.01 33.51 8.65
CA VAL A 373 9.27 34.34 9.61
C VAL A 373 7.84 33.79 9.68
N LEU A 374 7.39 33.40 10.88
CA LEU A 374 6.09 32.79 11.15
C LEU A 374 4.94 33.60 10.52
N THR A 375 4.81 34.86 10.92
CA THR A 375 3.73 35.76 10.47
C THR A 375 3.69 36.15 8.97
N SER A 376 4.49 35.54 8.10
CA SER A 376 4.51 35.85 6.66
C SER A 376 3.54 35.00 5.84
N LEU A 377 3.18 33.84 6.37
CA LEU A 377 2.11 32.99 5.87
C LEU A 377 0.95 33.09 6.88
N SER A 378 -0.29 32.88 6.44
CA SER A 378 -1.44 32.82 7.34
C SER A 378 -2.68 32.23 6.69
N VAL A 379 -3.56 31.64 7.49
CA VAL A 379 -4.84 31.09 6.99
C VAL A 379 -5.66 32.12 6.21
N GLY A 380 -6.05 31.77 4.99
CA GLY A 380 -6.84 32.58 4.08
C GLY A 380 -6.09 33.75 3.41
N ASN A 381 -4.77 33.81 3.57
CA ASN A 381 -3.89 34.66 2.77
C ASN A 381 -3.36 33.89 1.55
N ASP A 382 -2.89 34.62 0.55
CA ASP A 382 -2.37 34.12 -0.72
C ASP A 382 -1.03 34.82 -0.95
N ALA A 383 0.06 34.22 -0.45
CA ALA A 383 1.32 34.92 -0.30
C ALA A 383 2.06 35.22 -1.61
N ASP A 384 1.84 34.46 -2.67
CA ASP A 384 2.40 34.70 -4.01
C ASP A 384 1.35 35.09 -5.08
N GLY A 385 0.06 34.95 -4.78
CA GLY A 385 -1.02 35.48 -5.60
C GLY A 385 -1.42 34.57 -6.77
N ASP A 386 -1.15 33.27 -6.68
CA ASP A 386 -1.48 32.28 -7.71
C ASP A 386 -2.94 31.81 -7.64
N GLY A 387 -3.59 31.97 -6.48
CA GLY A 387 -4.98 31.62 -6.25
C GLY A 387 -5.21 30.40 -5.33
N ILE A 388 -4.15 29.76 -4.84
CA ILE A 388 -4.13 28.81 -3.73
C ILE A 388 -3.77 29.58 -2.44
N PHE A 389 -4.53 29.38 -1.36
CA PHE A 389 -4.23 30.05 -0.08
C PHE A 389 -3.15 29.32 0.72
N ASP A 390 -2.41 30.04 1.56
CA ASP A 390 -1.30 29.49 2.37
C ASP A 390 -1.74 28.25 3.17
N ASP A 391 -2.99 28.22 3.66
CA ASP A 391 -3.57 27.08 4.38
C ASP A 391 -4.00 25.92 3.46
N GLU A 392 -4.40 26.22 2.23
CA GLU A 392 -4.66 25.22 1.19
C GLU A 392 -3.34 24.59 0.74
N GLU A 393 -2.27 25.36 0.56
CA GLU A 393 -0.92 24.86 0.25
C GLU A 393 -0.36 23.99 1.37
N TYR A 394 -0.50 24.42 2.62
CA TYR A 394 -0.11 23.61 3.78
C TYR A 394 -0.91 22.30 3.86
N ALA A 395 -2.21 22.34 3.53
CA ALA A 395 -3.04 21.14 3.48
C ALA A 395 -2.65 20.20 2.32
N ILE A 396 -2.25 20.75 1.17
CA ILE A 396 -1.69 20.01 0.02
C ILE A 396 -0.37 19.35 0.42
N PHE A 397 0.54 20.08 1.06
CA PHE A 397 1.80 19.55 1.59
C PHE A 397 1.58 18.36 2.54
N GLN A 398 0.51 18.38 3.34
CA GLN A 398 0.13 17.27 4.23
C GLN A 398 -0.63 16.13 3.54
N GLY A 399 -0.98 16.25 2.26
CA GLY A 399 -1.82 15.28 1.55
C GLY A 399 -3.25 15.20 2.09
N SER A 400 -3.75 16.31 2.64
CA SER A 400 -5.06 16.40 3.31
C SER A 400 -6.09 17.21 2.52
N PHE A 401 -5.72 17.72 1.34
CA PHE A 401 -6.55 18.59 0.51
C PHE A 401 -7.16 17.86 -0.69
N LEU A 402 -8.49 17.79 -0.77
CA LEU A 402 -9.29 17.35 -1.93
C LEU A 402 -8.82 16.06 -2.65
N ASP A 403 -8.42 15.03 -1.91
CA ASP A 403 -7.88 13.76 -2.45
C ASP A 403 -6.65 13.93 -3.38
N LEU A 404 -5.98 15.10 -3.34
CA LEU A 404 -4.74 15.34 -4.07
C LEU A 404 -3.57 14.58 -3.41
N PRO A 405 -2.56 14.17 -4.20
CA PRO A 405 -1.27 13.78 -3.67
C PRO A 405 -0.64 14.90 -2.83
N ALA A 406 0.30 14.53 -1.96
CA ALA A 406 1.08 15.51 -1.22
C ALA A 406 2.12 16.13 -2.15
N TYR A 407 2.01 17.44 -2.41
CA TYR A 407 2.97 18.22 -3.19
C TYR A 407 3.69 19.22 -2.30
N ASP A 408 5.02 19.34 -2.46
CA ASP A 408 5.83 20.31 -1.72
C ASP A 408 5.88 21.67 -2.43
N ILE A 409 4.70 22.22 -2.71
CA ILE A 409 4.53 23.53 -3.36
C ILE A 409 5.02 24.67 -2.48
N ASN A 410 5.58 25.69 -3.11
CA ASN A 410 6.22 26.81 -2.46
C ASN A 410 5.25 27.99 -2.34
N PRO A 411 4.76 28.33 -1.12
CA PRO A 411 3.83 29.46 -0.86
C PRO A 411 4.45 30.84 -1.09
N GLY A 412 5.60 30.92 -1.72
CA GLY A 412 6.23 32.14 -2.17
C GLY A 412 6.59 32.18 -3.63
N SER A 413 6.15 31.20 -4.40
CA SER A 413 6.37 31.09 -5.83
C SER A 413 5.08 30.62 -6.46
N SER A 414 4.45 31.50 -7.23
CA SER A 414 3.22 31.18 -7.95
C SER A 414 3.37 30.09 -9.02
N ASP A 415 4.57 29.53 -9.18
CA ASP A 415 5.04 28.59 -10.19
C ASP A 415 6.27 27.94 -9.53
N THR A 416 6.04 26.83 -8.85
CA THR A 416 7.00 26.21 -7.94
C THR A 416 8.18 25.62 -8.71
N ASP A 417 7.94 25.02 -9.87
CA ASP A 417 8.93 24.31 -10.66
C ASP A 417 9.51 25.12 -11.84
N ASN A 418 8.95 26.29 -12.11
CA ASN A 418 9.36 27.28 -13.11
C ASN A 418 9.22 26.81 -14.57
N ASP A 419 8.23 25.99 -14.85
CA ASP A 419 7.92 25.53 -16.21
C ASP A 419 7.10 26.56 -17.01
N GLY A 420 6.44 27.49 -16.31
CA GLY A 420 5.61 28.56 -16.86
C GLY A 420 4.10 28.42 -16.66
N LEU A 421 3.63 27.36 -16.02
CA LEU A 421 2.29 27.20 -15.44
C LEU A 421 2.32 27.58 -13.96
N THR A 422 1.22 28.12 -13.44
CA THR A 422 1.12 28.37 -11.99
C THR A 422 0.66 27.12 -11.24
N ASP A 423 1.01 26.96 -9.96
CA ASP A 423 0.59 25.79 -9.17
C ASP A 423 -0.96 25.61 -9.19
N GLU A 424 -1.72 26.71 -9.18
CA GLU A 424 -3.19 26.68 -9.37
C GLU A 424 -3.64 26.16 -10.74
N GLU A 425 -2.91 26.51 -11.80
CA GLU A 425 -3.18 26.10 -13.18
C GLU A 425 -2.92 24.60 -13.37
N GLU A 426 -1.96 24.05 -12.65
CA GLU A 426 -1.65 22.62 -12.72
C GLU A 426 -2.59 21.79 -11.86
N LEU A 427 -2.96 22.29 -10.68
CA LEU A 427 -3.78 21.56 -9.73
C LEU A 427 -5.29 21.71 -9.96
N PHE A 428 -5.81 22.85 -10.39
CA PHE A 428 -7.24 23.16 -10.31
C PHE A 428 -7.87 23.73 -11.58
N GLU A 429 -7.13 24.41 -12.45
CA GLU A 429 -7.66 24.99 -13.68
C GLU A 429 -7.22 24.20 -14.93
N PHE A 430 -8.17 23.73 -15.74
CA PHE A 430 -7.82 23.21 -17.07
C PHE A 430 -7.38 24.38 -17.97
N VAL A 431 -6.07 24.59 -18.14
CA VAL A 431 -5.51 25.60 -19.06
C VAL A 431 -5.64 25.10 -20.50
N GLY A 432 -6.81 25.31 -21.08
CA GLY A 432 -7.15 24.81 -22.41
C GLY A 432 -7.63 23.36 -22.35
N ASP A 433 -6.93 22.46 -23.04
CA ASP A 433 -7.20 21.02 -23.06
C ASP A 433 -6.18 20.22 -22.18
N ARG A 434 -5.31 20.91 -21.45
CA ARG A 434 -4.31 20.31 -20.53
C ARG A 434 -4.97 19.61 -19.36
N ASN A 435 -4.46 18.44 -19.03
CA ASN A 435 -4.72 17.71 -17.79
C ASN A 435 -3.94 18.29 -16.61
N GLN A 436 -4.32 17.89 -15.39
CA GLN A 436 -3.59 18.24 -14.16
C GLN A 436 -2.19 17.64 -14.20
N THR A 437 -1.17 18.41 -13.83
CA THR A 437 0.25 18.03 -13.78
C THR A 437 0.78 18.14 -12.35
N ASP A 438 2.03 17.70 -12.11
CA ASP A 438 2.72 17.84 -10.82
C ASP A 438 3.40 19.21 -10.73
N PRO A 439 2.89 20.14 -9.91
CA PRO A 439 3.41 21.52 -9.84
C PRO A 439 4.82 21.65 -9.26
N THR A 440 5.42 20.53 -8.85
CA THR A 440 6.79 20.49 -8.33
C THR A 440 7.79 19.91 -9.31
N ASN A 441 7.33 19.56 -10.52
CA ASN A 441 8.13 18.89 -11.53
C ASN A 441 7.80 19.42 -12.94
N PRO A 442 8.72 20.15 -13.59
CA PRO A 442 8.41 20.91 -14.80
C PRO A 442 8.15 20.04 -16.05
N ASP A 443 8.20 18.72 -15.93
CA ASP A 443 8.02 17.68 -16.96
C ASP A 443 7.42 16.47 -16.23
N SER A 444 6.10 16.45 -16.07
CA SER A 444 5.40 15.53 -15.18
C SER A 444 5.48 14.06 -15.60
N ASP A 445 5.69 13.76 -16.88
CA ASP A 445 5.84 12.38 -17.39
C ASP A 445 7.26 12.03 -17.88
N PHE A 446 8.21 12.94 -17.70
CA PHE A 446 9.65 12.74 -17.92
C PHE A 446 9.98 12.31 -19.35
N ASP A 447 9.26 12.83 -20.33
CA ASP A 447 9.45 12.50 -21.73
C ASP A 447 10.46 13.44 -22.44
N GLY A 448 10.78 14.58 -21.79
CA GLY A 448 11.67 15.63 -22.26
C GLY A 448 10.97 16.93 -22.68
N LEU A 449 9.65 17.03 -22.54
CA LEU A 449 8.85 18.23 -22.76
C LEU A 449 8.36 18.78 -21.43
N THR A 450 8.25 20.12 -21.33
CA THR A 450 7.67 20.70 -20.12
C THR A 450 6.15 20.65 -20.16
N ASP A 451 5.49 20.61 -19.01
CA ASP A 451 4.02 20.62 -18.92
C ASP A 451 3.40 21.85 -19.63
N PHE A 452 4.11 22.98 -19.59
CA PHE A 452 3.79 24.18 -20.36
C PHE A 452 3.81 23.93 -21.89
N ASN A 453 4.76 23.14 -22.40
CA ASN A 453 4.85 22.81 -23.83
C ASN A 453 3.73 21.87 -24.28
N GLU A 454 3.23 21.05 -23.38
CA GLU A 454 2.25 20.00 -23.68
C GLU A 454 0.82 20.48 -23.44
N THR A 455 0.08 20.72 -24.51
CA THR A 455 -1.23 21.37 -24.44
C THR A 455 -2.39 20.40 -24.18
N GLY A 456 -2.16 19.10 -24.29
CA GLY A 456 -3.20 18.06 -24.20
C GLY A 456 -4.22 18.08 -25.35
N SER A 457 -4.02 18.92 -26.38
CA SER A 457 -5.04 19.17 -27.41
C SER A 457 -5.24 18.01 -28.40
N GLY A 458 -4.28 17.07 -28.46
CA GLY A 458 -4.26 15.98 -29.43
C GLY A 458 -4.12 16.45 -30.88
N ALA A 459 -3.60 17.66 -31.09
CA ALA A 459 -3.40 18.24 -32.41
C ALA A 459 -1.96 18.71 -32.61
N VAL A 460 -1.46 18.58 -33.84
CA VAL A 460 -0.14 19.12 -34.21
C VAL A 460 -0.19 20.66 -34.12
N GLU A 461 0.52 21.19 -33.14
CA GLU A 461 0.67 22.62 -32.90
C GLU A 461 1.99 23.17 -33.46
N THR A 462 2.18 24.48 -33.39
CA THR A 462 3.44 25.10 -33.81
C THR A 462 4.40 25.15 -32.62
N LEU A 463 5.56 24.50 -32.76
CA LEU A 463 6.65 24.53 -31.77
C LEU A 463 6.86 25.93 -31.17
N PRO A 464 7.09 26.05 -29.84
CA PRO A 464 7.40 24.95 -28.91
C PRO A 464 6.18 24.25 -28.30
N LEU A 465 4.94 24.68 -28.58
CA LEU A 465 3.74 24.01 -28.08
C LEU A 465 3.41 22.78 -28.94
N VAL A 466 3.02 21.69 -28.28
CA VAL A 466 2.65 20.42 -28.89
C VAL A 466 1.41 19.84 -28.21
N GLY A 467 0.56 19.17 -28.98
CA GLY A 467 -0.72 18.64 -28.50
C GLY A 467 -0.61 17.33 -27.71
N THR A 468 0.59 16.96 -27.27
CA THR A 468 0.89 15.79 -26.44
C THR A 468 0.37 16.04 -25.01
N SER A 469 0.38 14.99 -24.18
CA SER A 469 -0.17 15.03 -22.84
C SER A 469 0.96 14.93 -21.82
N GLY A 470 1.19 15.95 -20.98
CA GLY A 470 2.22 15.93 -19.91
C GLY A 470 1.93 15.02 -18.72
N ASN A 471 1.19 13.93 -18.92
CA ASN A 471 1.10 12.82 -17.97
C ASN A 471 1.18 11.47 -18.69
N ASN A 472 1.54 11.48 -19.97
CA ASN A 472 1.65 10.32 -20.80
C ASN A 472 2.80 10.50 -21.79
N LEU A 473 3.95 9.96 -21.40
CA LEU A 473 5.22 10.03 -22.11
C LEU A 473 5.19 9.60 -23.60
N ASP A 474 4.19 8.83 -24.04
CA ASP A 474 4.03 8.29 -25.40
C ASP A 474 2.55 8.47 -25.80
N SER A 475 2.25 9.63 -26.41
CA SER A 475 0.89 10.09 -26.69
C SER A 475 0.16 9.27 -27.75
N ASP A 476 0.87 8.68 -28.72
CA ASP A 476 0.27 7.88 -29.78
C ASP A 476 0.39 6.35 -29.59
N GLY A 477 1.20 5.92 -28.62
CA GLY A 477 1.36 4.53 -28.23
C GLY A 477 2.23 3.72 -29.19
N ASP A 478 3.17 4.37 -29.89
CA ASP A 478 4.12 3.70 -30.77
C ASP A 478 5.38 3.16 -30.08
N GLY A 479 5.64 3.62 -28.85
CA GLY A 479 6.74 3.22 -28.01
C GLY A 479 7.91 4.20 -27.99
N ALA A 480 7.88 5.28 -28.79
CA ALA A 480 8.77 6.42 -28.66
C ALA A 480 8.17 7.45 -27.68
N LYS A 481 9.03 8.17 -26.96
CA LYS A 481 8.62 9.28 -26.09
C LYS A 481 8.37 10.55 -26.92
N ASP A 482 7.36 11.34 -26.59
CA ASP A 482 6.95 12.47 -27.44
C ASP A 482 8.07 13.51 -27.60
N GLY A 483 8.77 13.85 -26.51
CA GLY A 483 9.94 14.73 -26.54
C GLY A 483 11.09 14.21 -27.41
N TYR A 484 11.27 12.89 -27.46
CA TYR A 484 12.30 12.27 -28.31
C TYR A 484 11.92 12.32 -29.79
N GLU A 485 10.67 12.06 -30.10
CA GLU A 485 10.13 12.14 -31.45
C GLU A 485 10.32 13.52 -32.06
N LEU A 486 9.96 14.56 -31.32
CA LEU A 486 10.17 15.95 -31.74
C LEU A 486 11.65 16.26 -31.96
N ALA A 487 12.53 15.73 -31.10
CA ALA A 487 13.97 15.90 -31.25
C ALA A 487 14.53 15.21 -32.52
N GLN A 488 13.93 14.09 -32.94
CA GLN A 488 14.28 13.39 -34.18
C GLN A 488 13.50 13.85 -35.41
N GLY A 489 12.50 14.71 -35.24
CA GLY A 489 11.66 15.23 -36.31
C GLY A 489 10.58 14.26 -36.78
N SER A 490 10.15 13.33 -35.93
CA SER A 490 8.92 12.55 -36.10
C SER A 490 7.71 13.25 -35.45
N ASP A 491 6.50 12.70 -35.60
CA ASP A 491 5.23 13.30 -35.17
C ASP A 491 4.65 12.46 -34.02
N PRO A 492 4.66 12.97 -32.77
CA PRO A 492 4.29 12.22 -31.57
C PRO A 492 2.79 11.97 -31.38
N LEU A 493 1.99 12.36 -32.38
CA LEU A 493 0.55 12.14 -32.40
C LEU A 493 0.15 11.16 -33.51
N LEU A 494 1.12 10.47 -34.11
CA LEU A 494 0.92 9.61 -35.26
C LEU A 494 1.80 8.35 -35.18
N ASP A 495 1.17 7.24 -34.77
CA ASP A 495 1.78 5.92 -34.56
C ASP A 495 2.54 5.28 -35.74
N SER A 496 2.46 5.90 -36.92
CA SER A 496 3.13 5.48 -38.15
C SER A 496 4.35 6.34 -38.49
N SER A 497 4.61 7.38 -37.69
CA SER A 497 5.72 8.30 -37.81
C SER A 497 6.78 7.96 -36.75
N VAL A 498 7.49 6.84 -36.93
CA VAL A 498 8.52 6.43 -35.96
C VAL A 498 9.86 7.18 -36.18
N PRO A 499 10.61 7.51 -35.11
CA PRO A 499 11.98 8.01 -35.22
C PRO A 499 12.92 7.04 -35.94
N PRO A 500 13.92 7.53 -36.71
CA PRO A 500 14.98 6.68 -37.24
C PRO A 500 15.88 6.11 -36.12
N SER A 501 16.34 4.86 -36.26
CA SER A 501 17.28 4.21 -35.32
C SER A 501 18.59 5.00 -35.14
N VAL A 502 19.06 5.07 -33.91
CA VAL A 502 19.81 6.21 -33.35
C VAL A 502 21.09 5.74 -32.66
N SER A 503 22.06 5.38 -33.47
CA SER A 503 23.50 5.47 -33.21
C SER A 503 24.20 4.62 -34.26
N ALA A 504 25.28 5.12 -34.88
CA ALA A 504 26.06 4.32 -35.84
C ALA A 504 26.63 3.04 -35.20
N SER A 505 26.74 3.00 -33.86
CA SER A 505 27.29 1.89 -33.10
C SER A 505 26.24 0.89 -32.62
N VAL A 506 24.94 1.16 -32.80
CA VAL A 506 23.84 0.30 -32.33
C VAL A 506 22.94 -0.12 -33.50
N SER A 507 22.56 -1.38 -33.56
CA SER A 507 21.58 -1.85 -34.55
C SER A 507 20.64 -2.91 -33.97
N VAL A 508 19.44 -3.00 -34.56
CA VAL A 508 18.46 -4.04 -34.25
C VAL A 508 18.37 -4.99 -35.44
N THR A 509 18.46 -6.30 -35.18
CA THR A 509 18.42 -7.32 -36.23
C THR A 509 17.41 -8.42 -35.90
N GLN A 510 16.54 -8.73 -36.86
CA GLN A 510 15.57 -9.82 -36.74
C GLN A 510 16.26 -11.20 -36.76
N ILE A 511 15.73 -12.13 -35.97
CA ILE A 511 16.16 -13.53 -35.89
C ILE A 511 15.07 -14.41 -36.54
N THR A 512 15.44 -15.21 -37.53
CA THR A 512 14.55 -16.14 -38.25
C THR A 512 14.97 -17.62 -38.14
N ASP A 513 16.25 -17.88 -37.85
CA ASP A 513 16.81 -19.22 -37.64
C ASP A 513 18.13 -19.17 -36.82
N ASP A 514 18.73 -20.34 -36.58
CA ASP A 514 19.96 -20.45 -35.80
C ASP A 514 21.10 -19.64 -36.44
N ALA A 515 21.21 -19.56 -37.77
CA ALA A 515 22.27 -18.81 -38.45
C ALA A 515 22.06 -17.29 -38.35
N SER A 516 20.82 -16.82 -38.44
CA SER A 516 20.45 -15.41 -38.31
C SER A 516 20.70 -14.84 -36.91
N SER A 517 20.85 -15.69 -35.88
CA SER A 517 21.21 -15.27 -34.52
C SER A 517 22.58 -14.59 -34.41
N GLY A 518 23.44 -14.73 -35.44
CA GLY A 518 24.81 -14.24 -35.42
C GLY A 518 25.76 -15.05 -34.53
N ILE A 519 25.28 -16.12 -33.88
CA ILE A 519 26.07 -17.02 -33.02
C ILE A 519 26.81 -18.04 -33.89
N SER A 520 28.11 -18.23 -33.68
CA SER A 520 28.90 -19.20 -34.45
C SER A 520 30.10 -19.71 -33.66
N ASP A 521 30.40 -21.01 -33.74
CA ASP A 521 31.61 -21.62 -33.16
C ASP A 521 32.93 -21.12 -33.80
N SER A 522 32.84 -20.40 -34.91
CA SER A 522 33.98 -19.73 -35.56
C SER A 522 34.38 -18.42 -34.89
N LYS A 523 33.55 -17.89 -33.99
CA LYS A 523 33.74 -16.60 -33.31
C LYS A 523 34.32 -16.80 -31.91
N VAL A 524 34.90 -15.74 -31.35
CA VAL A 524 35.45 -15.74 -30.00
C VAL A 524 34.55 -14.88 -29.12
N TYR A 525 34.01 -15.46 -28.05
CA TYR A 525 33.16 -14.74 -27.10
C TYR A 525 33.88 -14.59 -25.77
N THR A 526 33.86 -13.37 -25.23
CA THR A 526 34.23 -13.15 -23.82
C THR A 526 33.10 -13.58 -22.90
N HIS A 527 31.86 -13.45 -23.37
CA HIS A 527 30.66 -13.83 -22.66
C HIS A 527 29.67 -14.44 -23.67
N ALA A 528 29.12 -15.60 -23.34
CA ALA A 528 27.95 -16.19 -23.99
C ALA A 528 27.07 -16.68 -22.85
N ILE A 529 26.00 -15.94 -22.55
CA ILE A 529 25.23 -16.09 -21.31
C ILE A 529 23.76 -16.31 -21.66
N SER A 530 23.18 -17.36 -21.07
CA SER A 530 21.75 -17.66 -21.20
C SER A 530 21.03 -17.36 -19.88
N GLY A 531 19.83 -16.80 -19.98
CA GLY A 531 18.98 -16.53 -18.84
C GLY A 531 18.22 -17.79 -18.40
N GLY A 532 18.32 -18.13 -17.12
CA GLY A 532 17.50 -19.15 -16.48
C GLY A 532 18.05 -20.57 -16.55
N TYR A 533 18.50 -21.05 -17.71
CA TYR A 533 19.07 -22.40 -17.88
C TYR A 533 20.06 -22.51 -19.04
N ALA A 534 20.82 -23.62 -19.09
CA ALA A 534 21.90 -23.85 -20.06
C ALA A 534 21.38 -24.22 -21.45
N THR A 535 21.99 -23.66 -22.50
CA THR A 535 21.68 -23.95 -23.90
C THR A 535 22.94 -23.96 -24.77
N THR A 536 22.81 -24.42 -26.01
CA THR A 536 23.87 -24.44 -27.03
C THR A 536 23.27 -23.97 -28.35
N VAL A 537 23.92 -23.01 -29.02
CA VAL A 537 23.52 -22.52 -30.36
C VAL A 537 24.70 -22.52 -31.32
N ASN A 538 24.55 -23.14 -32.47
CA ASN A 538 25.57 -23.32 -33.51
C ASN A 538 26.92 -23.84 -32.94
N GLY A 539 26.86 -24.73 -31.96
CA GLY A 539 28.04 -25.30 -31.30
C GLY A 539 28.70 -24.41 -30.24
N VAL A 540 28.09 -23.26 -29.89
CA VAL A 540 28.53 -22.39 -28.79
C VAL A 540 27.70 -22.71 -27.54
N ASP A 541 28.36 -23.15 -26.47
CA ASP A 541 27.72 -23.38 -25.17
C ASP A 541 27.57 -22.05 -24.40
N PHE A 542 26.41 -21.85 -23.77
CA PHE A 542 26.10 -20.65 -22.99
C PHE A 542 26.21 -20.93 -21.48
N ASP A 543 26.88 -20.03 -20.76
CA ASP A 543 26.94 -20.04 -19.30
C ASP A 543 25.61 -19.55 -18.71
N VAL A 544 25.16 -20.19 -17.64
CA VAL A 544 23.85 -19.90 -17.04
C VAL A 544 23.91 -18.69 -16.12
N LEU A 545 23.04 -17.71 -16.36
CA LEU A 545 22.67 -16.69 -15.38
C LEU A 545 21.36 -17.08 -14.71
N ASN A 546 21.34 -17.15 -13.38
CA ASN A 546 20.14 -17.47 -12.62
C ASN A 546 20.14 -16.76 -11.24
N THR A 547 19.14 -17.03 -10.40
CA THR A 547 18.98 -16.37 -9.09
C THR A 547 20.09 -16.69 -8.08
N THR A 548 20.83 -17.78 -8.30
CA THR A 548 21.86 -18.29 -7.38
C THR A 548 23.25 -18.38 -8.02
N GLU A 549 23.34 -18.29 -9.34
CA GLU A 549 24.54 -18.50 -10.13
C GLU A 549 24.70 -17.33 -11.10
N ALA A 550 25.90 -16.76 -11.14
CA ALA A 550 26.30 -15.79 -12.14
C ALA A 550 27.56 -16.31 -12.85
N PRO A 551 27.66 -16.17 -14.19
CA PRO A 551 28.86 -16.52 -14.94
C PRO A 551 30.10 -15.77 -14.44
N ALA A 552 31.28 -16.33 -14.72
CA ALA A 552 32.52 -15.67 -14.34
C ALA A 552 32.66 -14.31 -15.06
N ASN A 553 33.12 -13.29 -14.32
CA ASN A 553 33.25 -11.91 -14.81
C ASN A 553 31.92 -11.27 -15.27
N PHE A 554 30.79 -11.77 -14.81
CA PHE A 554 29.50 -11.17 -15.08
C PHE A 554 28.76 -10.85 -13.78
N GLU A 555 28.34 -9.60 -13.61
CA GLU A 555 27.48 -9.21 -12.50
C GLU A 555 26.11 -8.75 -13.01
N TRP A 556 25.08 -9.13 -12.27
CA TRP A 556 23.70 -8.70 -12.49
C TRP A 556 23.15 -8.14 -11.19
N THR A 557 22.62 -6.93 -11.21
CA THR A 557 21.86 -6.33 -10.10
C THR A 557 20.40 -6.13 -10.53
N ALA A 558 19.49 -6.22 -9.56
CA ALA A 558 18.06 -6.09 -9.79
C ALA A 558 17.43 -5.27 -8.65
N PRO A 559 16.58 -4.27 -8.96
CA PRO A 559 16.10 -3.29 -7.98
C PRO A 559 15.17 -3.92 -6.94
N SER A 560 14.42 -4.96 -7.32
CA SER A 560 13.38 -5.57 -6.49
C SER A 560 13.66 -7.06 -6.22
N GLY A 561 14.91 -7.49 -6.37
CA GLY A 561 15.37 -8.88 -6.20
C GLY A 561 15.38 -9.68 -7.50
N LYS A 562 16.12 -10.79 -7.55
CA LYS A 562 16.34 -11.59 -8.76
C LYS A 562 15.30 -12.70 -8.92
N ASN A 563 14.85 -12.93 -10.16
CA ASN A 563 14.00 -14.06 -10.53
C ASN A 563 14.37 -14.64 -11.91
N GLN A 564 13.80 -15.80 -12.25
CA GLN A 564 14.12 -16.54 -13.47
C GLN A 564 12.98 -17.44 -13.94
N ILE A 565 13.00 -17.75 -15.23
CA ILE A 565 12.31 -18.91 -15.81
C ILE A 565 13.35 -20.02 -16.01
N ALA A 566 13.33 -21.02 -15.12
CA ALA A 566 14.40 -22.01 -14.97
C ALA A 566 14.33 -23.24 -15.91
N ALA A 567 13.41 -23.24 -16.87
CA ALA A 567 13.22 -24.34 -17.82
C ALA A 567 12.55 -23.83 -19.09
N ALA A 568 12.72 -24.56 -20.19
CA ALA A 568 12.16 -24.21 -21.49
C ALA A 568 10.65 -23.90 -21.39
N ASN A 569 10.31 -22.65 -21.61
CA ASN A 569 8.98 -22.12 -21.53
C ASN A 569 8.84 -20.95 -22.52
N LEU A 570 8.00 -21.15 -23.52
CA LEU A 570 7.73 -20.14 -24.55
C LEU A 570 6.72 -19.09 -24.07
N GLY A 571 6.09 -19.25 -22.90
CA GLY A 571 4.97 -18.40 -22.51
C GLY A 571 3.84 -18.52 -23.56
N SER A 572 3.36 -17.38 -24.06
CA SER A 572 2.39 -17.33 -25.16
C SER A 572 3.04 -17.08 -26.53
N TRP A 573 4.38 -17.00 -26.60
CA TRP A 573 5.12 -16.79 -27.83
C TRP A 573 4.95 -17.97 -28.80
N LEU A 574 4.69 -17.65 -30.08
CA LEU A 574 4.55 -18.61 -31.16
C LEU A 574 5.67 -18.41 -32.20
N PRO A 575 6.85 -19.07 -32.04
CA PRO A 575 7.99 -18.89 -32.94
C PRO A 575 7.64 -19.01 -34.42
N SER A 576 6.74 -19.95 -34.77
CA SER A 576 6.29 -20.15 -36.15
C SER A 576 5.53 -18.97 -36.75
N SER A 577 4.82 -18.20 -35.92
CA SER A 577 4.10 -17.00 -36.36
C SER A 577 5.07 -15.85 -36.68
N GLY A 578 6.13 -15.71 -35.87
CA GLY A 578 7.21 -14.75 -36.11
C GLY A 578 8.27 -15.19 -37.11
N GLY A 579 8.08 -16.33 -37.78
CA GLY A 579 9.04 -16.84 -38.77
C GLY A 579 10.33 -17.40 -38.18
N VAL A 580 10.37 -17.70 -36.88
CA VAL A 580 11.54 -18.26 -36.20
C VAL A 580 11.51 -19.80 -36.30
N THR A 581 12.51 -20.38 -36.96
CA THR A 581 12.54 -21.82 -37.32
C THR A 581 13.73 -22.60 -36.75
N GLY A 582 14.74 -21.91 -36.20
CA GLY A 582 15.93 -22.51 -35.61
C GLY A 582 15.66 -23.10 -34.23
N SER A 583 15.87 -24.41 -34.05
CA SER A 583 15.54 -25.07 -32.78
C SER A 583 16.48 -24.70 -31.65
N GLU A 584 17.71 -24.33 -31.96
CA GLU A 584 18.73 -24.00 -30.95
C GLU A 584 18.52 -22.57 -30.45
N VAL A 585 18.26 -21.61 -31.33
CA VAL A 585 17.92 -20.23 -30.93
C VAL A 585 16.56 -20.14 -30.24
N ILE A 586 15.59 -20.99 -30.61
CA ILE A 586 14.33 -21.11 -29.86
C ILE A 586 14.59 -21.59 -28.43
N ASP A 587 15.53 -22.52 -28.23
CA ASP A 587 15.90 -22.97 -26.87
C ASP A 587 16.57 -21.86 -26.06
N LEU A 588 17.46 -21.06 -26.66
CA LEU A 588 18.02 -19.85 -26.03
C LEU A 588 16.91 -18.86 -25.59
N LEU A 589 15.87 -18.68 -26.40
CA LEU A 589 14.77 -17.76 -26.14
C LEU A 589 13.62 -18.36 -25.30
N SER A 590 13.83 -19.55 -24.72
CA SER A 590 12.84 -20.26 -23.91
C SER A 590 13.04 -20.10 -22.40
N GLY A 591 14.10 -19.43 -21.96
CA GLY A 591 14.35 -19.06 -20.57
C GLY A 591 14.83 -17.61 -20.48
N PHE A 592 14.69 -16.99 -19.32
CA PHE A 592 15.23 -15.65 -19.06
C PHE A 592 15.37 -15.38 -17.56
N THR A 593 16.12 -14.34 -17.24
CA THR A 593 16.20 -13.73 -15.90
C THR A 593 15.56 -12.34 -15.89
N TYR A 594 15.01 -11.94 -14.75
CA TYR A 594 14.30 -10.68 -14.58
C TYR A 594 14.28 -10.24 -13.10
N SER A 595 13.93 -8.98 -12.83
CA SER A 595 13.74 -8.51 -11.46
C SER A 595 12.34 -8.86 -10.95
N ASN A 596 12.22 -9.18 -9.66
CA ASN A 596 10.94 -9.48 -9.02
C ASN A 596 10.03 -8.26 -8.93
N GLY A 597 8.73 -8.43 -9.18
CA GLY A 597 7.75 -7.36 -9.04
C GLY A 597 7.94 -6.22 -10.06
N ILE A 598 7.10 -5.20 -9.94
CA ILE A 598 7.18 -3.98 -10.74
C ILE A 598 8.35 -3.16 -10.17
N ALA A 599 9.33 -2.82 -11.01
CA ALA A 599 10.38 -1.88 -10.60
C ALA A 599 9.75 -0.48 -10.51
N PRO A 600 10.05 0.29 -9.44
CA PRO A 600 9.62 1.69 -9.40
C PRO A 600 10.22 2.43 -10.59
N PRO A 601 9.58 3.50 -11.08
CA PRO A 601 10.20 4.40 -12.06
C PRO A 601 11.62 4.79 -11.64
N GLY A 602 12.57 4.76 -12.59
CA GLY A 602 14.00 4.93 -12.33
C GLY A 602 14.75 3.71 -11.76
N GLY A 603 14.04 2.66 -11.34
CA GLY A 603 14.64 1.41 -10.89
C GLY A 603 15.29 0.66 -12.06
N ALA A 604 16.60 0.35 -11.96
CA ALA A 604 17.37 -0.24 -13.05
C ALA A 604 17.85 -1.66 -12.77
N GLN A 605 17.74 -2.53 -13.77
CA GLN A 605 18.60 -3.71 -13.85
C GLN A 605 19.94 -3.31 -14.46
N THR A 606 21.03 -3.74 -13.84
CA THR A 606 22.38 -3.48 -14.35
C THR A 606 23.09 -4.79 -14.64
N PHE A 607 23.70 -4.88 -15.82
CA PHE A 607 24.53 -6.00 -16.25
C PHE A 607 25.96 -5.50 -16.49
N THR A 608 26.91 -6.02 -15.74
CA THR A 608 28.33 -5.65 -15.86
C THR A 608 29.12 -6.81 -16.43
N LEU A 609 29.71 -6.61 -17.60
CA LEU A 609 30.61 -7.54 -18.26
C LEU A 609 32.04 -7.09 -17.95
N SER A 610 32.77 -7.89 -17.18
CA SER A 610 34.14 -7.60 -16.74
C SER A 610 35.18 -8.46 -17.45
N GLY A 611 36.46 -8.14 -17.26
CA GLY A 611 37.56 -8.90 -17.85
C GLY A 611 37.78 -8.62 -19.34
N LEU A 612 37.23 -7.52 -19.85
CA LEU A 612 37.51 -7.02 -21.20
C LEU A 612 38.94 -6.51 -21.30
N ALA A 613 39.52 -6.60 -22.49
CA ALA A 613 40.86 -6.11 -22.77
C ALA A 613 40.77 -4.67 -23.33
N PRO A 614 41.23 -3.64 -22.59
CA PRO A 614 41.17 -2.26 -23.07
C PRO A 614 41.81 -2.09 -24.44
N GLY A 615 41.14 -1.35 -25.33
CA GLY A 615 41.54 -1.12 -26.72
C GLY A 615 41.17 -2.23 -27.70
N SER A 616 40.54 -3.32 -27.25
CA SER A 616 39.96 -4.33 -28.14
C SER A 616 38.53 -3.95 -28.53
N THR A 617 38.12 -4.31 -29.73
CA THR A 617 36.76 -4.07 -30.23
C THR A 617 35.87 -5.28 -29.93
N TYR A 618 34.66 -5.01 -29.51
CA TYR A 618 33.66 -5.99 -29.15
C TYR A 618 32.32 -5.67 -29.79
N GLU A 619 31.52 -6.71 -29.97
CA GLU A 619 30.12 -6.60 -30.35
C GLU A 619 29.28 -7.31 -29.29
N LEU A 620 28.59 -6.51 -28.48
CA LEU A 620 27.57 -7.00 -27.56
C LEU A 620 26.31 -7.29 -28.37
N ARG A 621 25.65 -8.43 -28.14
CA ARG A 621 24.30 -8.73 -28.62
C ARG A 621 23.42 -9.12 -27.45
N ILE A 622 22.25 -8.50 -27.32
CA ILE A 622 21.21 -8.84 -26.34
C ILE A 622 20.03 -9.43 -27.11
N TYR A 623 19.67 -10.67 -26.79
CA TYR A 623 18.63 -11.44 -27.48
C TYR A 623 17.28 -11.27 -26.78
N THR A 624 16.22 -11.04 -27.56
CA THR A 624 14.89 -10.79 -27.00
C THR A 624 13.74 -11.18 -27.93
N ARG A 625 12.56 -11.37 -27.34
CA ARG A 625 11.26 -11.63 -27.98
C ARG A 625 10.12 -11.34 -26.99
N ALA A 626 8.89 -11.26 -27.48
CA ALA A 626 7.70 -11.06 -26.63
C ALA A 626 7.47 -12.25 -25.65
N TRP A 627 7.13 -11.99 -24.39
CA TRP A 627 6.67 -13.04 -23.43
C TRP A 627 5.26 -13.51 -23.69
N SER A 628 4.36 -12.56 -23.90
CA SER A 628 2.97 -12.89 -24.17
C SER A 628 2.31 -11.85 -25.08
N PRO A 629 2.30 -12.08 -26.41
CA PRO A 629 1.86 -11.09 -27.40
C PRO A 629 0.36 -10.73 -27.34
N LEU A 630 -0.42 -11.35 -26.45
CA LEU A 630 -1.87 -11.12 -26.30
C LEU A 630 -2.26 -10.32 -25.05
N ASP A 631 -1.36 -10.16 -24.09
CA ASP A 631 -1.61 -9.44 -22.83
C ASP A 631 -0.48 -8.47 -22.44
N ASP A 632 0.55 -8.31 -23.27
CA ASP A 632 1.69 -7.46 -22.93
C ASP A 632 1.42 -5.97 -23.15
N SER A 633 1.40 -5.30 -22.03
CA SER A 633 1.41 -3.88 -21.73
C SER A 633 2.57 -3.06 -22.32
N GLY A 634 3.64 -3.70 -22.78
CA GLY A 634 4.78 -3.00 -23.40
C GLY A 634 5.72 -2.43 -22.37
N ARG A 635 6.94 -2.98 -22.33
CA ARG A 635 7.96 -2.57 -21.37
C ARG A 635 8.83 -1.51 -22.02
N LEU A 636 8.57 -0.24 -21.72
CA LEU A 636 9.50 0.82 -22.09
C LEU A 636 10.73 0.74 -21.20
N ILE A 637 11.90 0.64 -21.81
CA ILE A 637 13.19 0.52 -21.14
C ILE A 637 14.17 1.53 -21.72
N ASP A 638 14.82 2.30 -20.84
CA ASP A 638 15.80 3.33 -21.21
C ASP A 638 17.20 2.70 -21.29
N LEU A 639 17.43 1.83 -22.29
CA LEU A 639 18.66 1.03 -22.37
C LEU A 639 19.89 1.92 -22.59
N THR A 640 20.85 1.86 -21.67
CA THR A 640 22.09 2.64 -21.71
C THR A 640 23.32 1.73 -21.68
N PHE A 641 24.26 1.97 -22.58
CA PHE A 641 25.57 1.30 -22.63
C PHE A 641 26.66 2.24 -22.11
N ILE A 642 27.37 1.83 -21.07
CA ILE A 642 28.43 2.62 -20.42
C ILE A 642 29.77 1.90 -20.60
N ASN A 643 30.65 2.48 -21.41
CA ASN A 643 31.99 2.00 -21.74
C ASN A 643 33.04 3.01 -21.27
N GLY A 644 33.37 2.96 -19.98
CA GLY A 644 34.30 3.92 -19.36
C GLY A 644 33.69 5.31 -19.26
N SER A 645 34.15 6.23 -20.10
CA SER A 645 33.60 7.60 -20.21
C SER A 645 32.59 7.76 -21.34
N GLU A 646 32.49 6.78 -22.23
CA GLU A 646 31.49 6.74 -23.28
C GLU A 646 30.17 6.22 -22.71
N GLU A 647 29.09 6.97 -22.93
CA GLU A 647 27.72 6.59 -22.61
C GLU A 647 26.88 6.69 -23.87
N VAL A 648 26.27 5.58 -24.27
CA VAL A 648 25.43 5.48 -25.48
C VAL A 648 24.04 5.05 -25.04
N GLN A 649 23.11 6.00 -25.14
CA GLN A 649 21.67 5.75 -24.99
C GLN A 649 21.03 5.82 -26.38
N PRO A 650 20.95 4.69 -27.10
CA PRO A 650 20.49 4.67 -28.48
C PRO A 650 19.00 4.96 -28.65
N TRP A 651 18.18 4.95 -27.59
CA TRP A 651 16.76 5.28 -27.64
C TRP A 651 16.39 6.04 -26.36
N ASN A 652 15.51 7.05 -26.45
CA ASN A 652 14.99 7.68 -25.22
C ASN A 652 14.17 6.67 -24.40
N SER A 653 13.45 5.77 -25.07
CA SER A 653 12.88 4.53 -24.52
C SER A 653 12.69 3.51 -25.64
N LEU A 654 13.01 2.25 -25.37
CA LEU A 654 12.75 1.14 -26.29
C LEU A 654 11.58 0.31 -25.76
N ALA A 655 10.57 0.05 -26.58
CA ALA A 655 9.50 -0.90 -26.28
C ALA A 655 10.02 -2.35 -26.31
N PHE A 656 10.73 -2.73 -25.25
CA PHE A 656 11.26 -4.08 -25.08
C PHE A 656 10.11 -5.09 -25.06
N ASP A 657 10.38 -6.30 -25.57
CA ASP A 657 9.37 -7.36 -25.74
C ASP A 657 8.19 -7.00 -26.69
N ARG A 658 8.28 -5.91 -27.46
CA ARG A 658 7.37 -5.59 -28.57
C ARG A 658 8.07 -5.53 -29.93
N PRO A 659 8.41 -6.69 -30.52
CA PRO A 659 9.13 -6.76 -31.79
C PRO A 659 8.51 -5.92 -32.91
N SER A 660 7.17 -5.89 -33.03
CA SER A 660 6.51 -5.15 -34.11
C SER A 660 6.73 -3.63 -34.02
N LYS A 661 6.76 -3.08 -32.80
CA LYS A 661 7.03 -1.65 -32.54
C LYS A 661 8.49 -1.30 -32.79
N VAL A 662 9.41 -2.21 -32.44
CA VAL A 662 10.85 -2.00 -32.61
C VAL A 662 11.32 -2.20 -34.06
N LEU A 663 10.80 -3.21 -34.76
CA LEU A 663 11.22 -3.55 -36.13
C LEU A 663 10.45 -2.77 -37.20
N GLY A 664 9.37 -2.06 -36.83
CA GLY A 664 8.56 -1.23 -37.72
C GLY A 664 7.68 -2.01 -38.72
N PHE A 665 7.73 -3.34 -38.71
CA PHE A 665 6.95 -4.24 -39.56
C PHE A 665 6.71 -5.56 -38.82
N GLY A 666 5.73 -6.36 -39.25
CA GLY A 666 5.59 -7.75 -38.79
C GLY A 666 4.48 -8.03 -37.79
N ASN A 667 4.68 -9.06 -36.96
CA ASN A 667 3.78 -9.46 -35.86
C ASN A 667 4.56 -9.61 -34.55
N ASP A 668 3.88 -9.57 -33.41
CA ASP A 668 4.54 -9.60 -32.08
C ASP A 668 5.19 -10.94 -31.70
N ASP A 669 5.11 -11.96 -32.56
CA ASP A 669 5.83 -13.23 -32.36
C ASP A 669 7.24 -13.22 -32.97
N GLU A 670 7.71 -12.13 -33.57
CA GLU A 670 9.09 -12.04 -34.08
C GLU A 670 10.13 -12.04 -32.93
N ALA A 671 11.37 -12.38 -33.26
CA ALA A 671 12.50 -12.29 -32.33
C ALA A 671 13.59 -11.42 -32.93
N TYR A 672 14.36 -10.75 -32.08
CA TYR A 672 15.45 -9.88 -32.52
C TYR A 672 16.60 -9.86 -31.52
N PHE A 673 17.75 -9.35 -31.95
CA PHE A 673 18.80 -8.93 -31.05
C PHE A 673 19.15 -7.46 -31.27
N ILE A 674 19.55 -6.81 -30.19
CA ILE A 674 20.17 -5.48 -30.21
C ILE A 674 21.67 -5.70 -30.19
N SER A 675 22.39 -5.09 -31.12
CA SER A 675 23.85 -5.10 -31.13
C SER A 675 24.43 -3.74 -30.75
N TYR A 676 25.52 -3.74 -29.99
CA TYR A 676 26.33 -2.56 -29.68
C TYR A 676 27.79 -2.86 -29.98
N SER A 677 28.36 -2.12 -30.94
CA SER A 677 29.77 -2.19 -31.33
C SER A 677 30.58 -1.14 -30.59
N TYR A 678 31.62 -1.56 -29.86
CA TYR A 678 32.40 -0.64 -29.03
C TYR A 678 33.87 -1.07 -28.93
N THR A 679 34.75 -0.11 -28.62
CA THR A 679 36.14 -0.38 -28.26
C THR A 679 36.28 -0.17 -26.77
N ALA A 680 36.63 -1.22 -26.03
CA ALA A 680 36.65 -1.18 -24.57
C ALA A 680 37.61 -0.10 -24.05
N GLU A 681 37.11 0.92 -23.34
CA GLU A 681 37.94 1.93 -22.68
C GLU A 681 38.59 1.39 -21.40
N GLY A 682 37.88 0.48 -20.73
CA GLY A 682 38.27 -0.16 -19.48
C GLY A 682 38.18 -1.68 -19.56
N SER A 683 38.16 -2.31 -18.38
CA SER A 683 37.94 -3.76 -18.26
C SER A 683 36.47 -4.15 -18.23
N ASP A 684 35.58 -3.17 -18.14
CA ASP A 684 34.17 -3.37 -17.87
C ASP A 684 33.32 -2.65 -18.94
N LEU A 685 32.24 -3.31 -19.35
CA LEU A 685 31.09 -2.70 -20.01
C LEU A 685 29.90 -2.81 -19.06
N VAL A 686 29.18 -1.73 -18.83
CA VAL A 686 27.95 -1.73 -18.03
C VAL A 686 26.76 -1.47 -18.94
N VAL A 687 25.73 -2.31 -18.81
CA VAL A 687 24.43 -2.13 -19.47
C VAL A 687 23.41 -1.82 -18.38
N GLU A 688 22.82 -0.64 -18.44
CA GLU A 688 21.72 -0.24 -17.56
C GLU A 688 20.39 -0.31 -18.31
N ALA A 689 19.38 -0.84 -17.64
CA ALA A 689 18.01 -0.94 -18.13
C ALA A 689 17.06 -0.39 -17.04
N PRO A 690 16.99 0.95 -16.88
CA PRO A 690 16.02 1.62 -16.01
C PRO A 690 14.62 1.57 -16.60
N MET A 691 13.64 1.53 -15.70
CA MET A 691 12.28 1.94 -16.00
C MET A 691 12.24 3.46 -16.21
N PRO A 692 11.55 4.00 -17.23
CA PRO A 692 11.36 5.43 -17.40
C PRO A 692 10.75 6.07 -16.15
N LEU A 693 11.16 7.30 -15.80
CA LEU A 693 10.72 7.99 -14.58
C LEU A 693 9.21 8.34 -14.57
N GLY A 694 8.58 8.54 -15.74
CA GLY A 694 7.13 8.73 -15.85
C GLY A 694 6.34 7.47 -16.22
N ALA A 695 6.96 6.28 -16.19
CA ALA A 695 6.25 5.04 -16.48
C ALA A 695 5.18 4.76 -15.40
N ASN A 696 3.91 4.68 -15.81
CA ASN A 696 2.79 4.55 -14.88
C ASN A 696 2.69 3.12 -14.30
N ALA A 697 3.14 2.91 -13.06
CA ALA A 697 3.22 1.58 -12.42
C ALA A 697 1.88 0.81 -12.31
N GLY A 698 0.73 1.46 -12.53
CA GLY A 698 -0.61 0.91 -12.33
C GLY A 698 -1.25 0.19 -13.52
N THR A 699 -0.76 0.36 -14.75
CA THR A 699 -1.37 -0.25 -15.95
C THR A 699 -0.81 -1.65 -16.24
N GLY A 700 -0.64 -2.47 -15.19
CA GLY A 700 -0.35 -3.91 -15.30
C GLY A 700 0.80 -4.28 -16.22
N GLY A 701 1.75 -3.34 -16.39
CA GLY A 701 2.51 -3.35 -17.61
C GLY A 701 3.93 -2.89 -17.89
N PHE A 702 4.55 -2.34 -16.88
CA PHE A 702 5.95 -2.02 -16.92
C PHE A 702 6.63 -3.02 -15.95
N ASP A 703 6.95 -4.22 -16.44
CA ASP A 703 7.90 -5.09 -15.74
C ASP A 703 9.33 -4.79 -16.21
N THR A 704 10.30 -5.36 -15.51
CA THR A 704 11.72 -5.18 -15.83
C THR A 704 12.17 -5.95 -17.07
N LEU A 705 13.27 -5.52 -17.70
CA LEU A 705 13.93 -6.21 -18.82
C LEU A 705 14.00 -7.74 -18.64
N HIS A 706 13.48 -8.48 -19.61
CA HIS A 706 13.71 -9.93 -19.71
C HIS A 706 15.04 -10.20 -20.42
N LEU A 707 16.03 -10.71 -19.70
CA LEU A 707 17.29 -11.13 -20.29
C LEU A 707 17.23 -12.60 -20.69
N TYR A 708 16.88 -12.88 -21.96
CA TYR A 708 16.88 -14.24 -22.51
C TYR A 708 18.29 -14.76 -22.75
N GLY A 709 19.15 -13.92 -23.29
CA GLY A 709 20.56 -14.20 -23.43
C GLY A 709 21.34 -13.01 -23.95
N LEU A 710 22.66 -13.10 -23.84
CA LEU A 710 23.58 -12.15 -24.46
C LEU A 710 24.86 -12.83 -24.92
N THR A 711 25.51 -12.22 -25.90
CA THR A 711 26.89 -12.55 -26.28
C THR A 711 27.72 -11.29 -26.35
N ASN A 712 28.98 -11.35 -25.93
CA ASN A 712 29.96 -10.29 -26.18
C ASN A 712 31.12 -10.88 -26.99
N GLU A 713 31.04 -10.70 -28.30
CA GLU A 713 32.00 -11.19 -29.27
C GLU A 713 33.26 -10.31 -29.24
N LEU A 714 34.44 -10.92 -29.11
CA LEU A 714 35.68 -10.26 -29.45
C LEU A 714 35.74 -10.16 -30.98
N VAL A 715 35.60 -8.95 -31.48
CA VAL A 715 35.77 -8.68 -32.90
C VAL A 715 37.27 -8.64 -33.14
N GLU A 716 37.83 -9.80 -33.48
CA GLU A 716 39.19 -9.90 -33.99
C GLU A 716 39.36 -8.85 -35.08
N ALA A 717 40.43 -8.07 -35.00
CA ALA A 717 40.79 -7.14 -36.06
C ALA A 717 41.01 -7.95 -37.34
N GLY A 718 39.94 -8.13 -38.12
CA GLY A 718 40.04 -8.63 -39.47
C GLY A 718 40.98 -7.70 -40.25
N PRO A 719 41.56 -8.17 -41.37
CA PRO A 719 42.08 -7.20 -42.33
C PRO A 719 40.94 -6.21 -42.58
N VAL A 720 41.14 -4.93 -42.26
CA VAL A 720 40.10 -3.90 -42.40
C VAL A 720 39.62 -3.98 -43.85
N GLY A 721 38.42 -4.54 -44.02
CA GLY A 721 37.74 -4.48 -45.30
C GLY A 721 37.45 -3.02 -45.63
N PRO A 722 37.17 -2.70 -46.89
CA PRO A 722 36.84 -1.33 -47.25
C PRO A 722 35.53 -0.91 -46.55
N GLU A 723 35.60 -0.06 -45.54
CA GLU A 723 34.45 0.55 -44.88
C GLU A 723 34.06 1.82 -45.62
N ILE A 724 32.78 2.01 -45.91
CA ILE A 724 32.30 3.26 -46.51
C ILE A 724 32.43 4.37 -45.46
N VAL A 725 33.19 5.41 -45.80
CA VAL A 725 33.46 6.58 -44.94
C VAL A 725 32.54 7.74 -45.29
N ASP A 726 32.10 7.86 -46.54
CA ASP A 726 31.24 8.96 -46.99
C ASP A 726 30.51 8.58 -48.29
N ILE A 727 29.29 9.11 -48.46
CA ILE A 727 28.50 8.99 -49.70
C ILE A 727 27.92 10.37 -50.01
N PHE A 728 28.27 10.92 -51.18
CA PHE A 728 27.81 12.25 -51.57
C PHE A 728 27.72 12.41 -53.08
N PHE A 729 26.98 13.42 -53.53
CA PHE A 729 26.93 13.80 -54.94
C PHE A 729 27.92 14.92 -55.24
N GLU A 730 28.73 14.74 -56.28
CA GLU A 730 29.55 15.80 -56.87
C GLU A 730 28.98 16.18 -58.24
N GLY A 731 28.18 17.25 -58.27
CA GLY A 731 27.33 17.53 -59.42
C GLY A 731 26.15 16.57 -59.48
N ALA A 732 26.09 15.72 -60.51
CA ALA A 732 25.06 14.67 -60.64
C ALA A 732 25.62 13.26 -60.41
N ASP A 733 26.93 13.11 -60.25
CA ASP A 733 27.59 11.82 -60.09
C ASP A 733 27.67 11.44 -58.61
N LEU A 734 27.45 10.16 -58.29
CA LEU A 734 27.54 9.62 -56.95
C LEU A 734 28.99 9.28 -56.61
N LYS A 735 29.44 9.67 -55.42
CA LYS A 735 30.75 9.37 -54.86
C LYS A 735 30.59 8.48 -53.65
N ILE A 736 31.33 7.38 -53.63
CA ILE A 736 31.37 6.43 -52.51
C ILE A 736 32.82 6.36 -52.04
N LYS A 737 33.09 6.95 -50.87
CA LYS A 737 34.42 6.99 -50.27
C LYS A 737 34.55 5.87 -49.25
N PHE A 738 35.72 5.24 -49.16
CA PHE A 738 35.95 4.12 -48.26
C PHE A 738 37.37 4.05 -47.70
N SER A 739 37.57 3.29 -46.61
CA SER A 739 38.87 3.13 -45.97
C SER A 739 39.03 1.72 -45.36
N PRO A 740 40.22 1.10 -45.41
CA PRO A 740 41.39 1.56 -46.13
C PRO A 740 41.18 1.40 -47.64
N GLY A 741 41.52 2.42 -48.41
CA GLY A 741 41.56 2.33 -49.86
C GLY A 741 42.95 1.93 -50.39
N GLY A 742 43.07 1.73 -51.71
CA GLY A 742 44.28 1.26 -52.37
C GLY A 742 43.95 0.45 -53.62
N PRO A 743 44.93 -0.04 -54.39
CA PRO A 743 44.63 -0.85 -55.57
C PRO A 743 43.98 -2.19 -55.19
N GLY A 744 43.12 -2.71 -56.07
CA GLY A 744 42.54 -4.06 -55.90
C GLY A 744 41.12 -4.09 -55.34
N PHE A 745 40.35 -3.02 -55.49
CA PHE A 745 38.92 -3.00 -55.18
C PHE A 745 38.08 -2.87 -56.46
N ILE A 746 36.89 -3.46 -56.43
CA ILE A 746 35.80 -3.26 -57.39
C ILE A 746 34.57 -2.75 -56.66
N LEU A 747 33.75 -2.01 -57.41
CA LEU A 747 32.38 -1.72 -57.01
C LEU A 747 31.49 -2.73 -57.70
N THR A 748 30.59 -3.36 -56.96
CA THR A 748 29.51 -4.17 -57.49
C THR A 748 28.18 -3.49 -57.22
N SER A 749 27.22 -3.65 -58.11
CA SER A 749 25.87 -3.12 -57.99
C SER A 749 24.81 -4.22 -58.11
N SER A 750 23.63 -3.96 -57.55
CA SER A 750 22.41 -4.74 -57.75
C SER A 750 21.19 -3.82 -57.78
N ASP A 751 20.19 -4.19 -58.56
CA ASP A 751 18.89 -3.50 -58.63
C ASP A 751 17.89 -4.08 -57.58
N ASP A 752 18.29 -5.14 -56.85
CA ASP A 752 17.48 -5.85 -55.85
C ASP A 752 18.35 -6.45 -54.73
N LEU A 753 17.87 -6.41 -53.48
CA LEU A 753 18.54 -6.96 -52.29
C LEU A 753 18.03 -8.34 -51.87
N THR A 754 17.19 -9.00 -52.67
CA THR A 754 16.58 -10.29 -52.27
C THR A 754 17.59 -11.43 -52.09
N SER A 755 18.83 -11.35 -52.59
CA SER A 755 19.91 -12.27 -52.22
C SER A 755 21.32 -11.68 -52.36
N SER A 756 22.28 -12.18 -51.58
CA SER A 756 23.70 -11.78 -51.67
C SER A 756 24.41 -12.25 -52.95
N ALA A 757 23.76 -13.07 -53.79
CA ALA A 757 24.30 -13.57 -55.05
C ALA A 757 24.00 -12.65 -56.25
N ASP A 758 23.26 -11.56 -56.05
CA ASP A 758 22.74 -10.71 -57.13
C ASP A 758 23.66 -9.51 -57.47
N PHE A 759 24.75 -9.33 -56.73
CA PHE A 759 25.74 -8.27 -57.00
C PHE A 759 26.63 -8.62 -58.21
N THR A 760 26.73 -7.68 -59.15
CA THR A 760 27.62 -7.78 -60.32
C THR A 760 28.53 -6.55 -60.42
N GLU A 761 29.71 -6.67 -61.01
CA GLU A 761 30.65 -5.53 -61.13
C GLU A 761 29.99 -4.32 -61.81
N GLU A 762 30.01 -3.16 -61.15
CA GLU A 762 29.50 -1.90 -61.68
C GLU A 762 30.51 -1.32 -62.67
N VAL A 763 30.40 -1.77 -63.91
CA VAL A 763 31.32 -1.44 -65.00
C VAL A 763 31.34 0.06 -65.36
N ASN A 764 30.32 0.82 -64.97
CA ASN A 764 30.28 2.25 -65.23
C ASN A 764 30.94 3.08 -64.12
N ALA A 765 31.24 2.48 -62.96
CA ALA A 765 31.95 3.16 -61.90
C ALA A 765 33.44 3.34 -62.26
N THR A 766 34.01 4.45 -61.79
CA THR A 766 35.44 4.72 -61.89
C THR A 766 36.07 4.80 -60.51
N TYR A 767 37.13 4.03 -60.28
CA TYR A 767 37.88 4.06 -59.02
C TYR A 767 39.13 4.92 -59.15
N ASP A 768 39.39 5.80 -58.20
CA ASP A 768 40.58 6.65 -58.18
C ASP A 768 41.88 5.93 -57.75
N ASN A 769 41.79 4.64 -57.38
CA ASN A 769 42.87 3.82 -56.81
C ASN A 769 43.43 4.33 -55.47
N VAL A 770 42.71 5.24 -54.83
CA VAL A 770 43.06 5.79 -53.52
C VAL A 770 42.01 5.39 -52.51
N ASP A 771 40.77 5.87 -52.65
CA ASP A 771 39.72 5.68 -51.63
C ASP A 771 38.29 5.98 -52.13
N THR A 772 38.08 6.34 -53.40
CA THR A 772 36.77 6.80 -53.87
C THR A 772 36.33 6.18 -55.19
N PHE A 773 35.14 5.59 -55.22
CA PHE A 773 34.42 5.23 -56.44
C PHE A 773 33.51 6.38 -56.90
N THR A 774 33.44 6.61 -58.20
CA THR A 774 32.51 7.56 -58.84
C THR A 774 31.57 6.81 -59.77
N VAL A 775 30.27 6.83 -59.49
CA VAL A 775 29.22 6.29 -60.36
C VAL A 775 28.59 7.46 -61.12
N PRO A 776 28.65 7.47 -62.47
CA PRO A 776 28.12 8.57 -63.25
C PRO A 776 26.59 8.61 -63.17
N ALA A 777 26.01 9.81 -63.20
CA ALA A 777 24.56 10.02 -63.12
C ALA A 777 23.74 9.18 -64.13
N SER A 778 24.33 8.88 -65.29
CA SER A 778 23.69 8.09 -66.35
C SER A 778 23.60 6.58 -66.05
N ALA A 779 24.33 6.12 -65.04
CA ALA A 779 24.34 4.72 -64.59
C ALA A 779 23.50 4.51 -63.33
N LEU A 780 22.94 5.59 -62.75
CA LEU A 780 22.04 5.51 -61.62
C LEU A 780 20.61 5.29 -62.12
N ASP A 781 19.87 4.40 -61.46
CA ASP A 781 18.45 4.24 -61.63
C ASP A 781 17.71 5.53 -61.25
N THR A 782 16.76 5.91 -62.09
CA THR A 782 15.91 7.09 -61.89
C THR A 782 14.96 6.94 -60.71
N ASP A 783 14.69 5.70 -60.27
CA ASP A 783 13.83 5.40 -59.14
C ASP A 783 14.60 5.27 -57.81
N GLY A 784 15.95 5.37 -57.83
CA GLY A 784 16.80 5.43 -56.65
C GLY A 784 17.07 4.10 -55.95
N ASN A 785 16.90 2.97 -56.64
CA ASN A 785 17.02 1.62 -56.07
C ASN A 785 18.38 0.94 -56.33
N ASP A 786 19.43 1.71 -56.64
CA ASP A 786 20.75 1.13 -56.87
C ASP A 786 21.42 0.77 -55.53
N PHE A 787 21.77 -0.50 -55.35
CA PHE A 787 22.53 -0.96 -54.19
C PHE A 787 23.98 -1.20 -54.60
N PHE A 788 24.92 -0.62 -53.85
CA PHE A 788 26.36 -0.74 -54.13
C PHE A 788 27.10 -1.48 -53.02
N ARG A 789 28.10 -2.26 -53.41
CA ARG A 789 29.00 -2.97 -52.50
C ARG A 789 30.44 -2.85 -53.00
N ILE A 790 31.39 -2.63 -52.10
CA ILE A 790 32.82 -2.61 -52.41
C ILE A 790 33.41 -3.98 -52.07
N GLU A 791 34.12 -4.58 -53.03
CA GLU A 791 34.74 -5.89 -52.87
C GLU A 791 36.23 -5.82 -53.21
N SER A 792 37.06 -6.61 -52.53
CA SER A 792 38.46 -6.81 -52.90
C SER A 792 38.56 -7.83 -54.06
N LEU A 793 39.34 -7.51 -55.08
CA LEU A 793 39.67 -8.36 -56.25
C LEU A 793 40.44 -9.63 -55.91
#